data_AF-D4XH35-F1
#
_entry.id   AF-D4XH35-F1
#
_cell.length_a   1.000
_cell.length_b   1.000
_cell.length_c   1.000
_cell.angle_alpha   90.00
_cell.angle_beta   90.00
_cell.angle_gamma   90.00
#
_symmetry.space_group_name_H-M   'P 1'
#
loop_
_entity.id
_entity.type
_entity.pdbx_description
1 polymer ?
#
loop_
_entity_poly.entity_id
_entity_poly.type
_entity_poly.pdbx_seq_one_letter_code
_entity_poly.pdbx_strand_id
1 'polypeptide(L)'
;MRTQVAIIGAGPAGLVLSQLLDGQGIESVVLECRSQEAIRATIRAGVLEQGTVDLLTDMGLGKRMHNEGFRHEGTVLRVGGVDRRIDFVGLTGGRAVMVYAQHEVLKDLLDARLATGGDLRFNVSDVTLSGIAPDMASRPVVRFRDASGAAVSLRADFVVGCDGTQGVSRSAVDPQALQTVERRYPFGWLGILCKAPPSSDELIYALGADGFALVSTRSCEVQRMYLQCDPGDTPDDWSDDRIWATLRARLATHDGWQPNEGPIFDKTVVGMRSRVIEPMRHGRLFLAGDAAHVVPPTGAKGLNLAVSDARLLARALTRFYRDGNEDLLDTYGPTALRRIWRAAVFNLDDDAAASLSRRGRLRPQAARRRPGLPDPITRRMHHAGGKLRRAARCAALGLNAGDPAPRRTSMTRSTQNATAHAAAPTHRNADVGDLLDNGPFTSMQMFVVMLAALSIVLDGFDGQLIGFAIPMMIKEWGITREAFAPAVAAGLIGMGIGSASAGLFADRYGRRMAVIVSVFVLGTATCAIGFAPDATTVAVLRFIAGLGIGGALPSSTTVTAEFTPARRRTLAVTATIVCVPLGGMLAGLFSAYVLPLYGWRASFFIGGSLPIVLGFALMAVLPESPRFLARRPERWKELSHLLARMGRPMPLGVRYTDATEQALEQRGAQPQLGVRALFAKGYGADTIAIWVAFFMCLTAVYSAFSWLPTMLTSESLPGAVATSGLTAYNLGGVIGALVCAVAITRWGSRWPLAICCAGALGSAFLMLLLDVHQNSSWLVFGFGVHGLFVNAVQSTMYALCAYMYATGVRATGTAGALAFGRLGAILSAFVGATVITQGGAQGYLILLGTVMVFALIALLLVRRHIPSRQAAAPLRTVAAMGASR
;
A
#
# COMPACT_ATOMS: atom_id res chain seq x y z
N MET A 1 -45.26 20.79 15.55
CA MET A 1 -45.65 20.05 14.33
C MET A 1 -45.21 18.59 14.44
N ARG A 2 -45.82 17.69 13.69
CA ARG A 2 -45.40 16.28 13.56
C ARG A 2 -45.39 15.89 12.08
N THR A 3 -44.44 15.05 11.70
CA THR A 3 -44.36 14.41 10.39
C THR A 3 -43.85 12.98 10.57
N GLN A 4 -43.98 12.14 9.54
CA GLN A 4 -43.30 10.85 9.50
C GLN A 4 -41.79 11.04 9.25
N VAL A 5 -41.42 11.78 8.20
CA VAL A 5 -40.03 12.00 7.82
C VAL A 5 -39.70 13.49 7.73
N ALA A 6 -38.70 13.95 8.49
CA ALA A 6 -38.14 15.30 8.34
C ALA A 6 -36.91 15.25 7.43
N ILE A 7 -36.91 16.04 6.35
CA ILE A 7 -35.82 16.11 5.37
C ILE A 7 -35.13 17.47 5.52
N ILE A 8 -33.84 17.48 5.81
CA ILE A 8 -33.06 18.72 5.95
C ILE A 8 -32.34 18.98 4.63
N GLY A 9 -32.70 20.03 3.92
CA GLY A 9 -32.14 20.45 2.63
C GLY A 9 -33.01 20.09 1.42
N ALA A 10 -33.30 21.08 0.57
CA ALA A 10 -34.06 20.94 -0.69
C ALA A 10 -33.12 20.85 -1.90
N GLY A 11 -32.00 20.13 -1.75
CA GLY A 11 -31.16 19.71 -2.85
C GLY A 11 -31.76 18.51 -3.61
N PRO A 12 -31.02 17.95 -4.58
CA PRO A 12 -31.54 16.85 -5.39
C PRO A 12 -31.91 15.60 -4.58
N ALA A 13 -31.11 15.22 -3.56
CA ALA A 13 -31.44 14.09 -2.69
C ALA A 13 -32.75 14.33 -1.93
N GLY A 14 -32.92 15.51 -1.34
CA GLY A 14 -34.08 15.82 -0.50
C GLY A 14 -35.37 15.93 -1.30
N LEU A 15 -35.34 16.60 -2.46
CA LEU A 15 -36.52 16.73 -3.32
C LEU A 15 -36.93 15.40 -3.96
N VAL A 16 -35.97 14.61 -4.47
CA VAL A 16 -36.27 13.27 -4.99
C VAL A 16 -36.83 12.36 -3.89
N LEU A 17 -36.25 12.41 -2.69
CA LEU A 17 -36.76 11.62 -1.58
C LEU A 17 -38.19 12.04 -1.22
N SER A 18 -38.47 13.34 -1.10
CA SER A 18 -39.81 13.84 -0.79
C SER A 18 -40.84 13.42 -1.85
N GLN A 19 -40.48 13.51 -3.14
CA GLN A 19 -41.36 13.09 -4.23
C GLN A 19 -41.64 11.59 -4.21
N LEU A 20 -40.63 10.76 -3.94
CA LEU A 20 -40.79 9.31 -3.85
C LEU A 20 -41.61 8.87 -2.63
N LEU A 21 -41.44 9.55 -1.49
CA LEU A 21 -42.23 9.27 -0.29
C LEU A 21 -43.71 9.66 -0.47
N ASP A 22 -43.96 10.79 -1.12
CA ASP A 22 -45.31 11.25 -1.46
C ASP A 22 -46.05 10.23 -2.35
N GLY A 23 -45.38 9.72 -3.38
CA GLY A 23 -45.92 8.66 -4.23
C GLY A 23 -46.18 7.33 -3.52
N GLN A 24 -45.80 7.19 -2.24
CA GLN A 24 -46.07 6.03 -1.38
C GLN A 24 -46.98 6.39 -0.19
N GLY A 25 -47.50 7.62 -0.13
CA GLY A 25 -48.37 8.10 0.95
C GLY A 25 -47.65 8.31 2.28
N ILE A 26 -46.33 8.58 2.26
CA ILE A 26 -45.53 8.82 3.47
C ILE A 26 -45.30 10.33 3.63
N GLU A 27 -45.77 10.88 4.73
CA GLU A 27 -45.66 12.31 5.03
C GLU A 27 -44.19 12.74 5.18
N SER A 28 -43.82 13.82 4.49
CA SER A 28 -42.49 14.41 4.64
C SER A 28 -42.55 15.93 4.65
N VAL A 29 -41.70 16.54 5.48
CA VAL A 29 -41.49 18.00 5.53
C VAL A 29 -40.04 18.28 5.16
N VAL A 30 -39.81 19.14 4.17
CA VAL A 30 -38.47 19.54 3.73
C VAL A 30 -38.15 20.92 4.29
N LEU A 31 -37.00 21.04 4.96
CA LEU A 31 -36.52 22.28 5.57
C LEU A 31 -35.29 22.79 4.83
N GLU A 32 -35.33 23.98 4.24
CA GLU A 32 -34.24 24.55 3.44
C GLU A 32 -33.92 25.98 3.88
N CYS A 33 -32.64 26.26 4.11
CA CYS A 33 -32.20 27.56 4.60
C CYS A 33 -32.16 28.64 3.53
N ARG A 34 -32.05 28.24 2.25
CA ARG A 34 -32.07 29.17 1.11
C ARG A 34 -33.50 29.47 0.67
N SER A 35 -33.65 30.58 -0.05
CA SER A 35 -34.90 30.91 -0.72
C SER A 35 -35.14 29.98 -1.91
N GLN A 36 -36.39 29.91 -2.38
CA GLN A 36 -36.74 29.12 -3.55
C GLN A 36 -35.99 29.61 -4.81
N GLU A 37 -35.87 30.93 -4.97
CA GLU A 37 -35.17 31.58 -6.08
C GLU A 37 -33.68 31.19 -6.09
N ALA A 38 -33.04 31.20 -4.91
CA ALA A 38 -31.64 30.82 -4.78
C ALA A 38 -31.37 29.35 -5.17
N ILE A 39 -32.32 28.45 -4.91
CA ILE A 39 -32.22 27.04 -5.34
C ILE A 39 -32.35 26.95 -6.86
N ARG A 40 -33.34 27.63 -7.44
CA ARG A 40 -33.56 27.67 -8.90
C ARG A 40 -32.39 28.29 -9.66
N ALA A 41 -31.67 29.21 -9.03
CA ALA A 41 -30.48 29.85 -9.60
C ALA A 41 -29.18 29.05 -9.42
N THR A 42 -29.20 27.87 -8.79
CA THR A 42 -27.97 27.12 -8.47
C THR A 42 -27.31 26.51 -9.72
N ILE A 43 -26.23 27.13 -10.21
CA ILE A 43 -25.49 26.62 -11.38
C ILE A 43 -24.53 25.49 -10.98
N ARG A 44 -24.80 24.26 -11.44
CA ARG A 44 -23.91 23.09 -11.30
C ARG A 44 -23.88 22.26 -12.58
N ALA A 45 -22.86 21.40 -12.70
CA ALA A 45 -22.74 20.45 -13.81
C ALA A 45 -23.91 19.45 -13.82
N GLY A 46 -24.40 19.08 -15.00
CA GLY A 46 -25.60 18.25 -15.14
C GLY A 46 -25.43 17.20 -16.23
N VAL A 47 -24.70 16.13 -15.92
CA VAL A 47 -24.74 14.88 -16.70
C VAL A 47 -25.49 13.86 -15.86
N LEU A 48 -26.61 13.38 -16.39
CA LEU A 48 -27.50 12.42 -15.75
C LEU A 48 -27.20 11.02 -16.29
N GLU A 49 -27.02 10.06 -15.39
CA GLU A 49 -26.92 8.65 -15.75
C GLU A 49 -28.30 8.11 -16.15
N GLN A 50 -28.32 7.07 -16.99
CA GLN A 50 -29.55 6.40 -17.42
C GLN A 50 -30.50 6.09 -16.25
N GLY A 51 -30.00 5.55 -15.13
CA GLY A 51 -30.86 5.22 -13.99
C GLY A 51 -31.51 6.43 -13.30
N THR A 52 -30.93 7.63 -13.45
CA THR A 52 -31.54 8.89 -12.98
C THR A 52 -32.55 9.40 -14.00
N VAL A 53 -32.24 9.32 -15.29
CA VAL A 53 -33.17 9.63 -16.40
C VAL A 53 -34.43 8.77 -16.32
N ASP A 54 -34.26 7.46 -16.12
CA ASP A 54 -35.36 6.51 -15.99
C ASP A 54 -36.22 6.87 -14.77
N LEU A 55 -35.61 7.11 -13.61
CA LEU A 55 -36.34 7.46 -12.39
C LEU A 55 -37.12 8.79 -12.52
N LEU A 56 -36.52 9.82 -13.12
CA LEU A 56 -37.23 11.08 -13.36
C LEU A 56 -38.39 10.88 -14.34
N THR A 57 -38.23 10.02 -15.34
CA THR A 57 -39.29 9.67 -16.29
C THR A 57 -40.42 8.91 -15.59
N ASP A 58 -40.09 7.93 -14.74
CA ASP A 58 -41.06 7.16 -13.95
C ASP A 58 -41.86 8.05 -12.97
N MET A 59 -41.25 9.13 -12.48
CA MET A 59 -41.93 10.14 -11.65
C MET A 59 -42.74 11.17 -12.47
N GLY A 60 -42.80 11.04 -13.79
CA GLY A 60 -43.50 11.98 -14.68
C GLY A 60 -42.74 13.27 -15.00
N LEU A 61 -41.46 13.37 -14.60
CA LEU A 61 -40.60 14.55 -14.78
C LEU A 61 -39.69 14.45 -16.01
N GLY A 62 -39.87 13.43 -16.86
CA GLY A 62 -39.00 13.18 -18.00
C GLY A 62 -39.24 14.08 -19.22
N LYS A 63 -40.45 14.62 -19.40
CA LYS A 63 -40.86 15.28 -20.65
C LYS A 63 -39.96 16.45 -21.04
N ARG A 64 -39.71 17.36 -20.09
CA ARG A 64 -38.89 18.54 -20.33
C ARG A 64 -37.42 18.18 -20.54
N MET A 65 -36.89 17.30 -19.70
CA MET A 65 -35.54 16.76 -19.83
C MET A 65 -35.28 16.09 -21.19
N HIS A 66 -36.24 15.35 -21.76
CA HIS A 66 -36.09 14.74 -23.09
C HIS A 66 -36.20 15.74 -24.25
N ASN A 67 -36.93 16.84 -24.07
CA ASN A 67 -37.08 17.89 -25.08
C ASN A 67 -35.90 18.87 -25.10
N GLU A 68 -35.39 19.24 -23.92
CA GLU A 68 -34.36 20.28 -23.76
C GLU A 68 -32.96 19.70 -23.52
N GLY A 69 -32.87 18.46 -23.04
CA GLY A 69 -31.60 17.80 -22.73
C GLY A 69 -30.93 17.19 -23.96
N PHE A 70 -29.61 17.05 -23.90
CA PHE A 70 -28.82 16.45 -24.96
C PHE A 70 -28.49 15.00 -24.60
N ARG A 71 -28.98 14.05 -25.38
CA ARG A 71 -28.65 12.64 -25.20
C ARG A 71 -27.28 12.35 -25.84
N HIS A 72 -26.33 11.95 -25.02
CA HIS A 72 -24.97 11.62 -25.45
C HIS A 72 -24.78 10.11 -25.47
N GLU A 73 -24.47 9.57 -26.64
CA GLU A 73 -24.21 8.14 -26.84
C GLU A 73 -22.75 7.76 -26.56
N GLY A 74 -21.90 8.75 -26.28
CA GLY A 74 -20.49 8.57 -26.01
C GLY A 74 -19.85 9.83 -25.42
N THR A 75 -18.53 9.80 -25.32
CA THR A 75 -17.69 10.95 -24.99
C THR A 75 -16.35 10.85 -25.71
N VAL A 76 -15.75 11.99 -26.02
CA VAL A 76 -14.41 12.05 -26.59
C VAL A 76 -13.36 12.23 -25.48
N LEU A 77 -12.35 11.37 -25.49
CA LEU A 77 -11.11 11.58 -24.73
C LEU A 77 -10.02 12.06 -25.68
N ARG A 78 -9.50 13.27 -25.43
CA ARG A 78 -8.41 13.89 -26.18
C ARG A 78 -7.12 13.82 -25.36
N VAL A 79 -6.10 13.13 -25.86
CA VAL A 79 -4.80 13.01 -25.19
C VAL A 79 -3.69 13.29 -26.18
N GLY A 80 -2.85 14.27 -25.87
CA GLY A 80 -1.74 14.67 -26.75
C GLY A 80 -2.18 15.09 -28.16
N GLY A 81 -3.34 15.73 -28.29
CA GLY A 81 -3.89 16.19 -29.57
C GLY A 81 -4.58 15.13 -30.42
N VAL A 82 -4.80 13.92 -29.88
CA VAL A 82 -5.49 12.81 -30.57
C VAL A 82 -6.81 12.47 -29.87
N ASP A 83 -7.88 12.39 -30.66
CA ASP A 83 -9.21 12.02 -30.19
C ASP A 83 -9.46 10.52 -30.16
N ARG A 84 -10.10 10.07 -29.08
CA ARG A 84 -10.67 8.74 -28.95
C ARG A 84 -12.07 8.83 -28.40
N ARG A 85 -13.07 8.53 -29.23
CA ARG A 85 -14.45 8.42 -28.80
C ARG A 85 -14.68 7.10 -28.04
N ILE A 86 -15.31 7.19 -26.88
CA ILE A 86 -15.83 6.05 -26.12
C ILE A 86 -17.32 5.93 -26.43
N ASP A 87 -17.70 4.83 -27.09
CA ASP A 87 -19.09 4.51 -27.40
C ASP A 87 -19.82 3.91 -26.18
N PHE A 88 -20.65 4.69 -25.50
CA PHE A 88 -21.40 4.20 -24.35
C PHE A 88 -22.47 3.20 -24.75
N VAL A 89 -23.22 3.44 -25.83
CA VAL A 89 -24.33 2.60 -26.26
C VAL A 89 -23.83 1.20 -26.59
N GLY A 90 -22.77 1.08 -27.38
CA GLY A 90 -22.15 -0.19 -27.73
C GLY A 90 -21.54 -0.92 -26.53
N LEU A 91 -20.83 -0.21 -25.64
CA LEU A 91 -20.12 -0.82 -24.51
C LEU A 91 -21.00 -1.20 -23.32
N THR A 92 -22.17 -0.54 -23.17
CA THR A 92 -23.02 -0.71 -21.98
C THR A 92 -24.34 -1.45 -22.25
N GLY A 93 -24.55 -1.91 -23.48
CA GLY A 93 -25.77 -2.61 -23.88
C GLY A 93 -26.96 -1.68 -24.03
N GLY A 94 -26.76 -0.52 -24.65
CA GLY A 94 -27.83 0.42 -25.00
C GLY A 94 -27.97 1.65 -24.11
N ARG A 95 -27.15 1.80 -23.05
CA ARG A 95 -27.29 2.94 -22.12
C ARG A 95 -26.54 4.16 -22.64
N ALA A 96 -27.11 5.33 -22.34
CA ALA A 96 -26.55 6.63 -22.68
C ALA A 96 -26.52 7.53 -21.43
N VAL A 97 -26.00 8.75 -21.59
CA VAL A 97 -26.12 9.81 -20.58
C VAL A 97 -26.92 10.98 -21.14
N MET A 98 -27.56 11.74 -20.27
CA MET A 98 -28.32 12.93 -20.64
C MET A 98 -27.63 14.17 -20.06
N VAL A 99 -27.25 15.12 -20.91
CA VAL A 99 -26.75 16.42 -20.47
C VAL A 99 -27.96 17.33 -20.26
N TYR A 100 -28.32 17.50 -19.00
CA TYR A 100 -29.42 18.36 -18.55
C TYR A 100 -29.02 18.98 -17.22
N ALA A 101 -29.00 20.31 -17.17
CA ALA A 101 -28.36 21.03 -16.08
C ALA A 101 -29.04 20.75 -14.73
N GLN A 102 -28.25 20.69 -13.65
CA GLN A 102 -28.78 20.32 -12.34
C GLN A 102 -29.88 21.28 -11.83
N HIS A 103 -29.79 22.58 -12.13
CA HIS A 103 -30.85 23.52 -11.75
C HIS A 103 -32.16 23.28 -12.49
N GLU A 104 -32.11 22.76 -13.72
CA GLU A 104 -33.34 22.42 -14.44
C GLU A 104 -34.03 21.22 -13.80
N VAL A 105 -33.27 20.19 -13.40
CA VAL A 105 -33.81 19.09 -12.58
C VAL A 105 -34.42 19.59 -11.27
N LEU A 106 -33.78 20.57 -10.61
CA LEU A 106 -34.30 21.14 -9.37
C LEU A 106 -35.59 21.94 -9.58
N LYS A 107 -35.70 22.71 -10.68
CA LYS A 107 -36.94 23.42 -11.05
C LYS A 107 -38.07 22.40 -11.25
N ASP A 108 -37.82 21.37 -12.06
CA ASP A 108 -38.82 20.34 -12.37
C ASP A 108 -39.31 19.61 -11.09
N LEU A 109 -38.39 19.28 -10.18
CA LEU A 109 -38.73 18.67 -8.88
C LEU A 109 -39.48 19.62 -7.94
N LEU A 110 -39.07 20.90 -7.87
CA LEU A 110 -39.74 21.90 -7.05
C LEU A 110 -41.17 22.14 -7.54
N ASP A 111 -41.34 22.33 -8.85
CA ASP A 111 -42.63 22.58 -9.47
C ASP A 111 -43.57 21.39 -9.25
N ALA A 112 -43.07 20.17 -9.43
CA ALA A 112 -43.85 18.96 -9.16
C ALA A 112 -44.27 18.84 -7.70
N ARG A 113 -43.35 19.08 -6.75
CA ARG A 113 -43.67 18.92 -5.34
C ARG A 113 -44.64 19.99 -4.85
N LEU A 114 -44.47 21.23 -5.29
CA LEU A 114 -45.41 22.32 -4.97
C LEU A 114 -46.79 22.09 -5.58
N ALA A 115 -46.88 21.56 -6.80
CA ALA A 115 -48.15 21.23 -7.44
C ALA A 115 -48.93 20.15 -6.65
N THR A 116 -48.23 19.21 -6.01
CA THR A 116 -48.83 18.20 -5.11
C THR A 116 -49.11 18.69 -3.68
N GLY A 117 -48.84 19.96 -3.38
CA GLY A 117 -49.05 20.53 -2.04
C GLY A 117 -48.05 20.06 -0.98
N GLY A 118 -46.84 19.64 -1.38
CA GLY A 118 -45.81 19.19 -0.46
C GLY A 118 -45.33 20.29 0.48
N ASP A 119 -45.07 19.95 1.76
CA ASP A 119 -44.58 20.91 2.77
C ASP A 119 -43.08 21.19 2.59
N LEU A 120 -42.77 22.21 1.79
CA LEU A 120 -41.44 22.76 1.57
C LEU A 120 -41.30 24.10 2.33
N ARG A 121 -40.46 24.13 3.37
CA ARG A 121 -40.19 25.32 4.18
C ARG A 121 -38.86 25.93 3.75
N PHE A 122 -38.91 27.09 3.11
CA PHE A 122 -37.74 27.86 2.71
C PHE A 122 -37.38 28.93 3.73
N ASN A 123 -36.17 29.48 3.62
CA ASN A 123 -35.65 30.52 4.51
C ASN A 123 -35.67 30.11 6.00
N VAL A 124 -35.51 28.81 6.30
CA VAL A 124 -35.42 28.38 7.70
C VAL A 124 -34.03 28.67 8.27
N SER A 125 -33.97 29.09 9.53
CA SER A 125 -32.70 29.31 10.22
C SER A 125 -32.62 28.54 11.53
N ASP A 126 -31.45 28.54 12.18
CA ASP A 126 -31.20 27.93 13.49
C ASP A 126 -31.62 26.45 13.58
N VAL A 127 -31.47 25.71 12.48
CA VAL A 127 -31.85 24.29 12.41
C VAL A 127 -30.97 23.48 13.37
N THR A 128 -31.58 22.84 14.35
CA THR A 128 -30.92 21.99 15.34
C THR A 128 -31.63 20.65 15.48
N LEU A 129 -30.85 19.59 15.71
CA LEU A 129 -31.33 18.23 15.86
C LEU A 129 -31.12 17.75 17.30
N SER A 130 -32.14 17.12 17.87
CA SER A 130 -32.11 16.53 19.20
C SER A 130 -32.83 15.18 19.21
N GLY A 131 -32.57 14.34 20.21
CA GLY A 131 -33.19 13.02 20.29
C GLY A 131 -32.73 12.07 19.18
N ILE A 132 -31.47 12.17 18.78
CA ILE A 132 -30.84 11.36 17.71
C ILE A 132 -29.84 10.33 18.28
N ALA A 133 -30.08 9.82 19.50
CA ALA A 133 -29.25 8.79 20.09
C ALA A 133 -29.15 7.55 19.16
N PRO A 134 -28.06 6.76 19.24
CA PRO A 134 -27.86 5.62 18.35
C PRO A 134 -28.88 4.48 18.55
N ASP A 135 -29.76 4.58 19.54
CA ASP A 135 -30.85 3.62 19.78
C ASP A 135 -32.11 3.89 18.91
N MET A 136 -32.94 2.87 18.77
CA MET A 136 -34.18 2.92 17.99
C MET A 136 -35.39 3.44 18.78
N ALA A 137 -35.26 3.61 20.09
CA ALA A 137 -36.27 4.22 20.95
C ALA A 137 -36.26 5.76 20.85
N SER A 138 -35.19 6.32 20.30
CA SER A 138 -35.03 7.74 20.03
C SER A 138 -36.22 8.31 19.27
N ARG A 139 -36.62 9.53 19.61
CA ARG A 139 -37.69 10.27 18.92
C ARG A 139 -37.13 11.60 18.47
N PRO A 140 -36.66 11.69 17.21
CA PRO A 140 -35.94 12.87 16.77
C PRO A 140 -36.86 14.09 16.72
N VAL A 141 -36.30 15.23 17.13
CA VAL A 141 -36.96 16.53 17.10
C VAL A 141 -36.05 17.51 16.39
N VAL A 142 -36.58 18.13 15.34
CA VAL A 142 -35.93 19.20 14.58
C VAL A 142 -36.50 20.53 15.07
N ARG A 143 -35.63 21.42 15.57
CA ARG A 143 -36.02 22.79 15.93
C ARG A 143 -35.43 23.75 14.91
N PHE A 144 -36.20 24.75 14.49
CA PHE A 144 -35.77 25.76 13.53
C PHE A 144 -36.58 27.04 13.72
N ARG A 145 -36.17 28.13 13.09
CA ARG A 145 -37.01 29.31 12.89
C ARG A 145 -37.55 29.31 11.47
N ASP A 146 -38.85 29.57 11.33
CA ASP A 146 -39.46 29.71 10.01
C ASP A 146 -39.12 31.07 9.36
N ALA A 147 -39.65 31.30 8.15
CA ALA A 147 -39.42 32.54 7.41
C ALA A 147 -39.91 33.81 8.13
N SER A 148 -40.80 33.69 9.12
CA SER A 148 -41.25 34.81 9.96
C SER A 148 -40.36 35.04 11.19
N GLY A 149 -39.38 34.15 11.43
CA GLY A 149 -38.53 34.15 12.61
C GLY A 149 -39.12 33.39 13.82
N ALA A 150 -40.33 32.82 13.68
CA ALA A 150 -40.99 32.09 14.75
C ALA A 150 -40.30 30.74 15.00
N ALA A 151 -40.09 30.40 16.27
CA ALA A 151 -39.47 29.13 16.66
C ALA A 151 -40.45 27.97 16.49
N VAL A 152 -40.09 27.00 15.65
CA VAL A 152 -40.90 25.82 15.34
C VAL A 152 -40.18 24.56 15.82
N SER A 153 -40.96 23.62 16.38
CA SER A 153 -40.49 22.29 16.77
C SER A 153 -41.25 21.23 15.97
N LEU A 154 -40.51 20.45 15.18
CA LEU A 154 -41.01 19.39 14.32
C LEU A 154 -40.56 18.04 14.88
N ARG A 155 -41.52 17.25 15.37
CA ARG A 155 -41.28 15.86 15.78
C ARG A 155 -41.39 14.95 14.55
N ALA A 156 -40.42 14.06 14.37
CA ALA A 156 -40.43 13.11 13.26
C ALA A 156 -40.15 11.69 13.77
N ASP A 157 -40.55 10.67 13.01
CA ASP A 157 -40.11 9.29 13.27
C ASP A 157 -38.70 9.07 12.71
N PHE A 158 -38.32 9.77 11.62
CA PHE A 158 -36.99 9.73 11.03
C PHE A 158 -36.54 11.12 10.56
N VAL A 159 -35.23 11.35 10.58
CA VAL A 159 -34.59 12.55 10.00
C VAL A 159 -33.65 12.12 8.88
N VAL A 160 -33.73 12.78 7.73
CA VAL A 160 -32.80 12.56 6.61
C VAL A 160 -32.06 13.85 6.29
N GLY A 161 -30.76 13.85 6.55
CA GLY A 161 -29.83 14.92 6.20
C GLY A 161 -29.48 14.91 4.72
N CYS A 162 -30.03 15.87 3.98
CA CYS A 162 -29.78 16.17 2.57
C CYS A 162 -29.20 17.59 2.40
N ASP A 163 -28.64 18.15 3.46
CA ASP A 163 -28.23 19.56 3.66
C ASP A 163 -26.80 19.85 3.21
N GLY A 164 -26.21 18.92 2.48
CA GLY A 164 -24.97 19.11 1.76
C GLY A 164 -23.73 19.23 2.64
N THR A 165 -22.67 19.79 2.05
CA THR A 165 -21.32 19.64 2.61
C THR A 165 -21.08 20.39 3.92
N GLN A 166 -21.89 21.40 4.23
CA GLN A 166 -21.84 22.21 5.45
C GLN A 166 -23.11 22.05 6.30
N GLY A 167 -23.92 21.03 6.01
CA GLY A 167 -25.18 20.77 6.67
C GLY A 167 -25.08 20.46 8.17
N VAL A 168 -26.14 20.80 8.91
CA VAL A 168 -26.26 20.59 10.36
C VAL A 168 -26.42 19.12 10.72
N SER A 169 -26.95 18.31 9.80
CA SER A 169 -27.29 16.91 10.03
C SER A 169 -26.07 16.08 10.43
N ARG A 170 -24.96 16.27 9.71
CA ARG A 170 -23.70 15.58 10.04
C ARG A 170 -23.09 16.08 11.34
N SER A 171 -23.11 17.40 11.55
CA SER A 171 -22.51 18.04 12.72
C SER A 171 -23.26 17.71 14.02
N ALA A 172 -24.51 17.24 13.93
CA ALA A 172 -25.29 16.79 15.08
C ALA A 172 -24.85 15.42 15.63
N VAL A 173 -24.06 14.65 14.87
CA VAL A 173 -23.52 13.35 15.31
C VAL A 173 -22.14 13.54 15.92
N ASP A 174 -21.83 12.78 16.98
CA ASP A 174 -20.48 12.75 17.57
C ASP A 174 -19.42 12.47 16.48
N PRO A 175 -18.42 13.36 16.28
CA PRO A 175 -17.34 13.14 15.34
C PRO A 175 -16.60 11.81 15.53
N GLN A 176 -16.53 11.27 16.75
CA GLN A 176 -15.91 9.97 17.03
C GLN A 176 -16.74 8.79 16.50
N ALA A 177 -18.05 8.95 16.35
CA ALA A 177 -18.94 7.96 15.78
C ALA A 177 -18.90 7.93 14.24
N LEU A 178 -18.29 8.94 13.60
CA LEU A 178 -18.18 9.06 12.15
C LEU A 178 -16.73 8.92 11.67
N GLN A 179 -16.50 7.96 10.81
CA GLN A 179 -15.28 7.88 10.00
C GLN A 179 -15.45 8.72 8.75
N THR A 180 -14.64 9.77 8.63
CA THR A 180 -14.55 10.57 7.41
C THR A 180 -13.31 10.18 6.62
N VAL A 181 -13.51 9.77 5.36
CA VAL A 181 -12.43 9.59 4.40
C VAL A 181 -12.49 10.77 3.43
N GLU A 182 -11.52 11.67 3.52
CA GLU A 182 -11.42 12.84 2.66
C GLU A 182 -10.09 12.83 1.91
N ARG A 183 -10.13 13.28 0.65
CA ARG A 183 -8.97 13.62 -0.17
C ARG A 183 -9.20 14.97 -0.80
N ARG A 184 -8.27 15.89 -0.60
CA ARG A 184 -8.19 17.15 -1.36
C ARG A 184 -7.17 16.97 -2.46
N TYR A 185 -7.49 17.44 -3.66
CA TYR A 185 -6.59 17.34 -4.79
C TYR A 185 -5.80 18.65 -4.92
N PRO A 186 -4.54 18.60 -5.36
CA PRO A 186 -3.68 19.79 -5.48
C PRO A 186 -4.02 20.63 -6.72
N PHE A 187 -5.28 20.66 -7.14
CA PHE A 187 -5.76 21.42 -8.29
C PHE A 187 -7.25 21.79 -8.11
N GLY A 188 -7.64 22.92 -8.69
CA GLY A 188 -9.02 23.33 -8.85
C GLY A 188 -9.48 23.20 -10.30
N TRP A 189 -10.77 23.43 -10.55
CA TRP A 189 -11.28 23.74 -11.88
C TRP A 189 -11.83 25.15 -11.90
N LEU A 190 -11.34 25.95 -12.84
CA LEU A 190 -12.02 27.13 -13.31
C LEU A 190 -13.10 26.68 -14.29
N GLY A 191 -14.36 26.79 -13.89
CA GLY A 191 -15.50 26.59 -14.78
C GLY A 191 -16.01 27.92 -15.32
N ILE A 192 -16.31 27.96 -16.61
CA ILE A 192 -16.87 29.13 -17.30
C ILE A 192 -18.19 28.80 -17.98
N LEU A 193 -19.14 29.74 -18.00
CA LEU A 193 -20.22 29.74 -19.00
C LEU A 193 -19.96 30.83 -20.03
N CYS A 194 -20.15 30.48 -21.29
CA CYS A 194 -20.00 31.40 -22.42
C CYS A 194 -21.17 31.28 -23.39
N LYS A 195 -21.49 32.39 -24.05
CA LYS A 195 -22.48 32.44 -25.14
C LYS A 195 -21.81 32.01 -26.44
N ALA A 196 -21.85 30.71 -26.70
CA ALA A 196 -21.25 30.09 -27.89
C ALA A 196 -22.03 28.82 -28.25
N PRO A 197 -22.18 28.49 -29.55
CA PRO A 197 -22.78 27.24 -29.97
C PRO A 197 -21.92 26.04 -29.55
N PRO A 198 -22.47 24.82 -29.42
CA PRO A 198 -21.72 23.63 -29.04
C PRO A 198 -20.50 23.44 -29.93
N SER A 199 -19.32 23.22 -29.34
CA SER A 199 -18.09 22.92 -30.09
C SER A 199 -18.04 21.47 -30.58
N SER A 200 -18.87 20.60 -30.02
CA SER A 200 -18.92 19.17 -30.30
C SER A 200 -20.29 18.62 -29.88
N ASP A 201 -20.75 17.59 -30.58
CA ASP A 201 -21.98 16.85 -30.25
C ASP A 201 -21.86 16.09 -28.92
N GLU A 202 -20.62 15.73 -28.53
CA GLU A 202 -20.33 15.02 -27.29
C GLU A 202 -19.34 15.79 -26.39
N LEU A 203 -19.28 15.43 -25.10
CA LEU A 203 -18.30 15.99 -24.17
C LEU A 203 -16.89 15.64 -24.64
N ILE A 204 -15.97 16.61 -24.56
CA ILE A 204 -14.54 16.40 -24.80
C ILE A 204 -13.80 16.56 -23.48
N TYR A 205 -13.21 15.47 -23.01
CA TYR A 205 -12.23 15.48 -21.92
C TYR A 205 -10.84 15.54 -22.52
N ALA A 206 -10.11 16.64 -22.32
CA ALA A 206 -8.77 16.82 -22.87
C ALA A 206 -7.70 16.82 -21.77
N LEU A 207 -6.64 16.08 -22.01
CA LEU A 207 -5.44 16.04 -21.18
C LEU A 207 -4.21 16.35 -22.03
N GLY A 208 -3.60 17.50 -21.77
CA GLY A 208 -2.34 17.93 -22.37
C GLY A 208 -1.21 18.07 -21.35
N ALA A 209 -0.01 18.39 -21.81
CA ALA A 209 1.15 18.65 -20.95
C ALA A 209 0.88 19.82 -19.98
N ASP A 210 0.12 20.82 -20.43
CA ASP A 210 -0.20 22.02 -19.66
C ASP A 210 -1.44 21.88 -18.75
N GLY A 211 -1.99 20.67 -18.63
CA GLY A 211 -3.10 20.34 -17.73
C GLY A 211 -4.40 19.94 -18.44
N PHE A 212 -5.44 19.75 -17.63
CA PHE A 212 -6.75 19.28 -18.06
C PHE A 212 -7.68 20.40 -18.58
N ALA A 213 -8.51 20.07 -19.56
CA ALA A 213 -9.64 20.88 -20.02
C ALA A 213 -10.88 20.01 -20.31
N LEU A 214 -12.08 20.58 -20.15
CA LEU A 214 -13.35 19.91 -20.45
C LEU A 214 -14.25 20.84 -21.27
N VAL A 215 -14.78 20.32 -22.38
CA VAL A 215 -15.86 20.96 -23.14
C VAL A 215 -17.17 20.23 -22.85
N SER A 216 -18.17 21.00 -22.43
CA SER A 216 -19.53 20.53 -22.16
C SER A 216 -20.53 21.59 -22.65
N THR A 217 -21.76 21.14 -22.89
CA THR A 217 -22.83 21.99 -23.42
C THR A 217 -23.92 22.17 -22.36
N ARG A 218 -24.67 23.27 -22.46
CA ARG A 218 -25.88 23.50 -21.66
C ARG A 218 -27.11 23.65 -22.52
N SER A 219 -26.99 24.42 -23.60
CA SER A 219 -28.01 24.62 -24.61
C SER A 219 -27.35 24.77 -25.98
N CYS A 220 -28.15 24.97 -27.02
CA CYS A 220 -27.67 25.33 -28.36
C CYS A 220 -26.92 26.67 -28.43
N GLU A 221 -27.00 27.51 -27.39
CA GLU A 221 -26.38 28.85 -27.35
C GLU A 221 -25.38 29.03 -26.20
N VAL A 222 -25.30 28.07 -25.27
CA VAL A 222 -24.48 28.18 -24.06
C VAL A 222 -23.62 26.93 -23.86
N GLN A 223 -22.31 27.15 -23.77
CA GLN A 223 -21.34 26.12 -23.40
C GLN A 223 -20.84 26.31 -21.97
N ARG A 224 -20.55 25.18 -21.31
CA ARG A 224 -19.79 25.15 -20.06
C ARG A 224 -18.43 24.50 -20.32
N MET A 225 -17.37 25.23 -20.08
CA MET A 225 -16.01 24.69 -20.19
C MET A 225 -15.31 24.72 -18.84
N TYR A 226 -14.32 23.85 -18.67
CA TYR A 226 -13.48 23.82 -17.48
C TYR A 226 -12.01 23.78 -17.85
N LEU A 227 -11.19 24.49 -17.06
CA LEU A 227 -9.74 24.43 -17.08
C LEU A 227 -9.24 24.00 -15.71
N GLN A 228 -8.28 23.09 -15.66
CA GLN A 228 -7.51 22.85 -14.44
C GLN A 228 -6.67 24.06 -14.08
N CYS A 229 -6.76 24.51 -12.84
CA CYS A 229 -6.10 25.69 -12.28
C CYS A 229 -5.55 25.39 -10.87
N ASP A 230 -4.86 26.35 -10.26
CA ASP A 230 -4.49 26.25 -8.85
C ASP A 230 -5.78 26.30 -7.99
N PRO A 231 -5.91 25.50 -6.92
CA PRO A 231 -7.10 25.54 -6.09
C PRO A 231 -7.27 26.86 -5.30
N GLY A 232 -6.21 27.66 -5.18
CA GLY A 232 -6.21 28.99 -4.57
C GLY A 232 -6.52 30.13 -5.55
N ASP A 233 -6.58 29.86 -6.85
CA ASP A 233 -6.94 30.87 -7.85
C ASP A 233 -8.36 31.41 -7.60
N THR A 234 -8.55 32.68 -7.92
CA THR A 234 -9.85 33.37 -7.94
C THR A 234 -10.30 33.62 -9.39
N PRO A 235 -11.61 33.84 -9.64
CA PRO A 235 -12.08 34.20 -10.97
C PRO A 235 -11.40 35.43 -11.59
N ASP A 236 -10.93 36.37 -10.76
CA ASP A 236 -10.29 37.61 -11.17
C ASP A 236 -8.86 37.41 -11.68
N ASP A 237 -8.19 36.33 -11.25
CA ASP A 237 -6.87 35.94 -11.75
C ASP A 237 -6.91 35.47 -13.22
N TRP A 238 -8.11 35.24 -13.77
CA TRP A 238 -8.32 34.66 -15.09
C TRP A 238 -9.07 35.62 -16.02
N SER A 239 -8.31 36.44 -16.75
CA SER A 239 -8.86 37.27 -17.84
C SER A 239 -9.45 36.40 -18.97
N ASP A 240 -10.43 36.94 -19.70
CA ASP A 240 -11.09 36.21 -20.80
C ASP A 240 -10.07 35.78 -21.86
N ASP A 241 -9.13 36.66 -22.22
CA ASP A 241 -8.05 36.35 -23.19
C ASP A 241 -7.17 35.19 -22.71
N ARG A 242 -6.81 35.18 -21.41
CA ARG A 242 -6.03 34.09 -20.81
C ARG A 242 -6.80 32.77 -20.86
N ILE A 243 -8.09 32.81 -20.55
CA ILE A 243 -8.98 31.64 -20.57
C ILE A 243 -9.03 31.05 -21.98
N TRP A 244 -9.32 31.87 -22.99
CA TRP A 244 -9.42 31.42 -24.38
C TRP A 244 -8.08 30.94 -24.93
N ALA A 245 -6.99 31.65 -24.65
CA ALA A 245 -5.64 31.19 -25.04
C ALA A 245 -5.31 29.82 -24.43
N THR A 246 -5.65 29.60 -23.16
CA THR A 246 -5.41 28.31 -22.47
C THR A 246 -6.30 27.20 -23.02
N LEU A 247 -7.58 27.48 -23.31
CA LEU A 247 -8.50 26.52 -23.91
C LEU A 247 -8.03 26.11 -25.30
N ARG A 248 -7.64 27.05 -26.16
CA ARG A 248 -7.08 26.76 -27.49
C ARG A 248 -5.86 25.86 -27.39
N ALA A 249 -4.92 26.18 -26.49
CA ALA A 249 -3.71 25.39 -26.30
C ALA A 249 -4.01 23.95 -25.81
N ARG A 250 -4.85 23.79 -24.78
CA ARG A 250 -5.14 22.47 -24.20
C ARG A 250 -6.08 21.60 -25.04
N LEU A 251 -6.91 22.22 -25.88
CA LEU A 251 -7.84 21.53 -26.76
C LEU A 251 -7.32 21.34 -28.18
N ALA A 252 -6.16 21.89 -28.54
CA ALA A 252 -5.61 21.74 -29.89
C ALA A 252 -5.45 20.27 -30.30
N THR A 253 -5.78 19.98 -31.55
CA THR A 253 -5.55 18.68 -32.20
C THR A 253 -4.54 18.82 -33.33
N HIS A 254 -3.99 17.69 -33.79
CA HIS A 254 -3.04 17.68 -34.91
C HIS A 254 -3.62 18.18 -36.24
N ASP A 255 -4.95 18.09 -36.42
CA ASP A 255 -5.68 18.58 -37.58
C ASP A 255 -6.20 20.03 -37.42
N GLY A 256 -5.83 20.71 -36.33
CA GLY A 256 -6.10 22.14 -36.14
C GLY A 256 -7.49 22.48 -35.60
N TRP A 257 -8.20 21.52 -35.01
CA TRP A 257 -9.50 21.77 -34.36
C TRP A 257 -9.36 22.78 -33.21
N GLN A 258 -10.34 23.68 -33.08
CA GLN A 258 -10.44 24.65 -31.99
C GLN A 258 -11.87 24.73 -31.44
N PRO A 259 -12.05 25.09 -30.15
CA PRO A 259 -13.39 25.27 -29.58
C PRO A 259 -14.07 26.52 -30.14
N ASN A 260 -15.41 26.52 -30.15
CA ASN A 260 -16.19 27.72 -30.45
C ASN A 260 -16.10 28.71 -29.28
N GLU A 261 -15.68 29.93 -29.57
CA GLU A 261 -15.49 30.99 -28.57
C GLU A 261 -16.67 31.97 -28.55
N GLY A 262 -16.85 32.64 -27.42
CA GLY A 262 -17.89 33.67 -27.26
C GLY A 262 -17.81 34.38 -25.91
N PRO A 263 -18.67 35.39 -25.66
CA PRO A 263 -18.63 36.16 -24.42
C PRO A 263 -18.79 35.28 -23.17
N ILE A 264 -17.83 35.34 -22.24
CA ILE A 264 -17.89 34.67 -20.94
C ILE A 264 -18.75 35.52 -20.00
N PHE A 265 -19.75 34.92 -19.36
CA PHE A 265 -20.67 35.65 -18.47
C PHE A 265 -20.74 35.09 -17.05
N ASP A 266 -20.08 33.96 -16.79
CA ASP A 266 -19.96 33.37 -15.45
C ASP A 266 -18.61 32.66 -15.33
N LYS A 267 -17.93 32.86 -14.19
CA LYS A 267 -16.66 32.22 -13.85
C LYS A 267 -16.72 31.72 -12.41
N THR A 268 -16.23 30.52 -12.17
CA THR A 268 -16.15 29.97 -10.81
C THR A 268 -14.95 29.05 -10.68
N VAL A 269 -14.14 29.26 -9.65
CA VAL A 269 -13.08 28.31 -9.26
C VAL A 269 -13.62 27.38 -8.19
N VAL A 270 -13.46 26.07 -8.40
CA VAL A 270 -13.88 25.05 -7.43
C VAL A 270 -12.70 24.14 -7.11
N GLY A 271 -12.31 24.12 -5.84
CA GLY A 271 -11.32 23.18 -5.31
C GLY A 271 -11.82 21.73 -5.39
N MET A 272 -10.97 20.84 -5.88
CA MET A 272 -11.33 19.44 -6.08
C MET A 272 -11.19 18.66 -4.77
N ARG A 273 -12.24 17.92 -4.38
CA ARG A 273 -12.22 17.03 -3.21
C ARG A 273 -13.10 15.80 -3.39
N SER A 274 -12.69 14.71 -2.75
CA SER A 274 -13.52 13.54 -2.48
C SER A 274 -13.74 13.44 -0.98
N ARG A 275 -14.95 13.13 -0.55
CA ARG A 275 -15.26 12.84 0.85
C ARG A 275 -16.29 11.72 0.93
N VAL A 276 -16.13 10.79 1.85
CA VAL A 276 -17.14 9.77 2.16
C VAL A 276 -17.19 9.59 3.67
N ILE A 277 -18.40 9.54 4.22
CA ILE A 277 -18.66 9.41 5.65
C ILE A 277 -19.27 8.04 5.95
N GLU A 278 -18.78 7.38 7.00
CA GLU A 278 -19.28 6.11 7.48
C GLU A 278 -19.42 6.09 9.00
N PRO A 279 -20.50 5.51 9.58
CA PRO A 279 -21.70 5.04 8.90
C PRO A 279 -22.55 6.20 8.36
N MET A 280 -23.42 5.93 7.37
CA MET A 280 -24.39 6.90 6.84
C MET A 280 -25.72 6.91 7.61
N ARG A 281 -25.73 6.30 8.80
CA ARG A 281 -26.87 6.22 9.73
C ARG A 281 -26.37 6.37 11.15
N HIS A 282 -27.11 7.11 11.97
CA HIS A 282 -26.94 7.20 13.41
C HIS A 282 -28.32 7.18 14.08
N GLY A 283 -28.72 6.04 14.65
CA GLY A 283 -30.09 5.85 15.16
C GLY A 283 -31.14 6.05 14.05
N ARG A 284 -32.02 7.04 14.26
CA ARG A 284 -33.08 7.46 13.30
C ARG A 284 -32.66 8.60 12.35
N LEU A 285 -31.39 9.01 12.39
CA LEU A 285 -30.81 9.98 11.45
C LEU A 285 -30.09 9.25 10.31
N PHE A 286 -30.41 9.62 9.07
CA PHE A 286 -29.78 9.10 7.84
C PHE A 286 -29.15 10.23 7.05
N LEU A 287 -27.98 9.99 6.44
CA LEU A 287 -27.30 10.96 5.59
C LEU A 287 -27.42 10.55 4.11
N ALA A 288 -27.71 11.50 3.22
CA ALA A 288 -27.84 11.26 1.78
C ALA A 288 -27.19 12.39 0.94
N GLY A 289 -26.64 12.03 -0.22
CA GLY A 289 -25.98 12.99 -1.12
C GLY A 289 -24.79 13.70 -0.49
N ASP A 290 -24.62 15.00 -0.80
CA ASP A 290 -23.48 15.84 -0.38
C ASP A 290 -23.28 15.92 1.16
N ALA A 291 -24.30 15.56 1.95
CA ALA A 291 -24.20 15.45 3.41
C ALA A 291 -23.31 14.26 3.84
N ALA A 292 -23.34 13.16 3.06
CA ALA A 292 -22.62 11.92 3.31
C ALA A 292 -21.36 11.76 2.44
N HIS A 293 -21.38 12.21 1.19
CA HIS A 293 -20.27 12.04 0.27
C HIS A 293 -20.17 13.14 -0.77
N VAL A 294 -18.94 13.42 -1.20
CA VAL A 294 -18.60 14.38 -2.26
C VAL A 294 -17.63 13.67 -3.20
N VAL A 295 -17.82 13.85 -4.49
CA VAL A 295 -16.93 13.32 -5.53
C VAL A 295 -16.52 14.45 -6.46
N PRO A 296 -15.31 14.40 -7.04
CA PRO A 296 -14.90 15.36 -8.06
C PRO A 296 -15.90 15.36 -9.22
N PRO A 297 -16.12 16.53 -9.86
CA PRO A 297 -17.01 16.67 -11.01
C PRO A 297 -16.51 15.94 -12.27
N THR A 298 -15.28 15.43 -12.31
CA THR A 298 -14.66 14.74 -13.46
C THR A 298 -15.55 13.69 -14.08
N GLY A 299 -16.03 12.71 -13.30
CA GLY A 299 -16.91 11.65 -13.79
C GLY A 299 -18.40 11.93 -13.61
N ALA A 300 -18.78 13.18 -13.28
CA ALA A 300 -20.15 13.65 -13.14
C ALA A 300 -21.06 12.75 -12.28
N LYS A 301 -20.57 12.27 -11.14
CA LYS A 301 -21.29 11.29 -10.29
C LYS A 301 -22.11 11.88 -9.14
N GLY A 302 -21.83 13.09 -8.68
CA GLY A 302 -22.41 13.64 -7.43
C GLY A 302 -23.95 13.60 -7.38
N LEU A 303 -24.61 14.25 -8.34
CA LEU A 303 -26.08 14.24 -8.47
C LEU A 303 -26.63 12.82 -8.60
N ASN A 304 -26.02 11.99 -9.45
CA ASN A 304 -26.45 10.62 -9.71
C ASN A 304 -26.33 9.71 -8.47
N LEU A 305 -25.35 9.96 -7.60
CA LEU A 305 -25.23 9.29 -6.30
C LEU A 305 -26.32 9.75 -5.33
N ALA A 306 -26.54 11.07 -5.22
CA ALA A 306 -27.59 11.65 -4.37
C ALA A 306 -29.00 11.09 -4.71
N VAL A 307 -29.33 10.99 -5.99
CA VAL A 307 -30.60 10.39 -6.46
C VAL A 307 -30.71 8.90 -6.08
N SER A 308 -29.62 8.16 -6.17
CA SER A 308 -29.62 6.75 -5.79
C SER A 308 -29.75 6.54 -4.28
N ASP A 309 -29.15 7.41 -3.46
CA ASP A 309 -29.32 7.35 -2.01
C ASP A 309 -30.78 7.62 -1.64
N ALA A 310 -31.38 8.66 -2.22
CA ALA A 310 -32.79 9.00 -2.04
C ALA A 310 -33.70 7.83 -2.41
N ARG A 311 -33.45 7.18 -3.54
CA ARG A 311 -34.20 5.99 -3.97
C ARG A 311 -34.04 4.80 -3.01
N LEU A 312 -32.84 4.57 -2.48
CA LEU A 312 -32.60 3.50 -1.50
C LEU A 312 -33.33 3.79 -0.18
N LEU A 313 -33.27 5.04 0.31
CA LEU A 313 -33.97 5.46 1.53
C LEU A 313 -35.48 5.41 1.36
N ALA A 314 -36.02 5.91 0.25
CA ALA A 314 -37.44 5.85 -0.03
C ALA A 314 -37.95 4.40 0.06
N ARG A 315 -37.26 3.47 -0.61
CA ARG A 315 -37.59 2.03 -0.54
C ARG A 315 -37.53 1.48 0.88
N ALA A 316 -36.51 1.86 1.65
CA ALA A 316 -36.34 1.39 3.02
C ALA A 316 -37.44 1.93 3.95
N LEU A 317 -37.76 3.21 3.85
CA LEU A 317 -38.82 3.87 4.61
C LEU A 317 -40.21 3.32 4.23
N THR A 318 -40.47 3.09 2.94
CA THR A 318 -41.71 2.43 2.50
C THR A 318 -41.86 1.03 3.07
N ARG A 319 -40.79 0.23 3.06
CA ARG A 319 -40.80 -1.12 3.66
C ARG A 319 -41.07 -1.04 5.17
N PHE A 320 -40.46 -0.08 5.86
CA PHE A 320 -40.70 0.14 7.28
C PHE A 320 -42.15 0.53 7.58
N TYR A 321 -42.69 1.55 6.90
CA TYR A 321 -44.06 2.03 7.19
C TYR A 321 -45.15 1.05 6.77
N ARG A 322 -44.93 0.26 5.72
CA ARG A 322 -45.90 -0.73 5.27
C ARG A 322 -45.87 -2.02 6.09
N ASP A 323 -44.66 -2.51 6.40
CA ASP A 323 -44.47 -3.88 6.89
C ASP A 323 -43.82 -3.94 8.29
N GLY A 324 -43.49 -2.80 8.90
CA GLY A 324 -42.80 -2.72 10.20
C GLY A 324 -41.36 -3.22 10.18
N ASN A 325 -40.76 -3.44 9.01
CA ASN A 325 -39.47 -4.11 8.86
C ASN A 325 -38.33 -3.10 8.64
N GLU A 326 -37.28 -3.22 9.46
CA GLU A 326 -36.11 -2.33 9.49
C GLU A 326 -34.90 -2.86 8.70
N ASP A 327 -34.97 -4.05 8.10
CA ASP A 327 -33.85 -4.70 7.40
C ASP A 327 -33.17 -3.81 6.34
N LEU A 328 -33.96 -3.10 5.54
CA LEU A 328 -33.47 -2.17 4.52
C LEU A 328 -32.93 -0.87 5.12
N LEU A 329 -33.41 -0.45 6.30
CA LEU A 329 -32.88 0.70 7.03
C LEU A 329 -31.54 0.35 7.69
N ASP A 330 -31.38 -0.87 8.22
CA ASP A 330 -30.13 -1.39 8.80
C ASP A 330 -29.03 -1.53 7.74
N THR A 331 -29.42 -1.95 6.55
CA THR A 331 -28.48 -2.18 5.45
C THR A 331 -28.31 -0.98 4.52
N TYR A 332 -28.99 0.15 4.76
CA TYR A 332 -28.91 1.35 3.92
C TYR A 332 -27.46 1.81 3.73
N GLY A 333 -26.75 2.10 4.82
CA GLY A 333 -25.38 2.61 4.78
C GLY A 333 -24.44 1.68 4.00
N PRO A 334 -24.31 0.39 4.40
CA PRO A 334 -23.51 -0.58 3.65
C PRO A 334 -23.92 -0.72 2.17
N THR A 335 -25.20 -0.61 1.85
CA THR A 335 -25.70 -0.73 0.47
C THR A 335 -25.34 0.49 -0.38
N ALA A 336 -25.58 1.69 0.12
CA ALA A 336 -25.24 2.95 -0.54
C ALA A 336 -23.72 3.05 -0.75
N LEU A 337 -22.94 2.73 0.29
CA LEU A 337 -21.47 2.79 0.27
C LEU A 337 -20.86 1.94 -0.85
N ARG A 338 -21.45 0.80 -1.24
CA ARG A 338 -20.94 0.00 -2.38
C ARG A 338 -20.93 0.79 -3.69
N ARG A 339 -21.98 1.59 -3.95
CA ARG A 339 -22.07 2.42 -5.17
C ARG A 339 -21.26 3.71 -5.02
N ILE A 340 -21.30 4.34 -3.84
CA ILE A 340 -20.53 5.55 -3.56
C ILE A 340 -19.03 5.27 -3.73
N TRP A 341 -18.52 4.15 -3.20
CA TRP A 341 -17.12 3.80 -3.38
C TRP A 341 -16.78 3.46 -4.83
N ARG A 342 -17.65 2.75 -5.57
CA ARG A 342 -17.51 2.56 -7.04
C ARG A 342 -17.37 3.87 -7.80
N ALA A 343 -18.23 4.83 -7.49
CA ALA A 343 -18.21 6.13 -8.13
C ALA A 343 -17.01 6.98 -7.68
N ALA A 344 -16.67 6.98 -6.40
CA ALA A 344 -15.48 7.67 -5.90
C ALA A 344 -14.23 7.15 -6.61
N VAL A 345 -14.08 5.82 -6.71
CA VAL A 345 -13.02 5.15 -7.49
C VAL A 345 -12.98 5.63 -8.92
N PHE A 346 -14.12 5.65 -9.61
CA PHE A 346 -14.18 6.10 -10.99
C PHE A 346 -13.76 7.57 -11.18
N ASN A 347 -14.01 8.44 -10.18
CA ASN A 347 -13.58 9.84 -10.20
C ASN A 347 -12.16 10.06 -9.69
N LEU A 348 -11.51 9.01 -9.20
CA LEU A 348 -10.15 9.04 -8.71
C LEU A 348 -9.24 8.54 -9.83
N ASP A 349 -8.04 9.09 -9.89
CA ASP A 349 -6.96 8.50 -10.68
C ASP A 349 -6.72 7.05 -10.22
N ASP A 350 -6.13 6.21 -11.07
CA ASP A 350 -6.03 4.75 -10.92
C ASP A 350 -5.51 4.33 -9.53
N ASP A 351 -4.64 5.13 -8.92
CA ASP A 351 -4.12 4.93 -7.56
C ASP A 351 -5.18 4.95 -6.46
N ALA A 352 -6.17 5.83 -6.57
CA ALA A 352 -7.20 5.97 -5.56
C ALA A 352 -8.49 5.21 -5.90
N ALA A 353 -8.72 4.92 -7.17
CA ALA A 353 -9.56 3.81 -7.60
C ALA A 353 -9.15 2.49 -6.91
N ALA A 354 -7.85 2.18 -6.97
CA ALA A 354 -7.28 1.00 -6.35
C ALA A 354 -7.33 1.08 -4.81
N SER A 355 -7.13 2.25 -4.20
CA SER A 355 -7.16 2.43 -2.74
C SER A 355 -8.50 2.04 -2.08
N LEU A 356 -9.63 2.25 -2.77
CA LEU A 356 -10.97 1.99 -2.22
C LEU A 356 -11.45 0.57 -2.51
N SER A 357 -10.96 -0.03 -3.60
CA SER A 357 -11.06 -1.47 -3.85
C SER A 357 -10.27 -2.27 -2.80
N ARG A 358 -9.05 -1.84 -2.47
CA ARG A 358 -8.18 -2.45 -1.43
C ARG A 358 -8.72 -2.33 -0.01
N ARG A 359 -9.59 -1.36 0.28
CA ARG A 359 -10.31 -1.23 1.57
C ARG A 359 -11.50 -2.19 1.71
N GLY A 360 -11.74 -3.08 0.74
CA GLY A 360 -12.83 -4.05 0.78
C GLY A 360 -14.24 -3.46 0.58
N ARG A 361 -14.34 -2.15 0.30
CA ARG A 361 -15.62 -1.43 0.15
C ARG A 361 -16.24 -1.60 -1.24
N LEU A 362 -15.56 -2.37 -2.08
CA LEU A 362 -15.82 -2.52 -3.49
C LEU A 362 -15.50 -3.97 -3.91
N ARG A 363 -16.48 -4.88 -3.78
CA ARG A 363 -16.34 -6.25 -4.31
C ARG A 363 -16.59 -6.26 -5.83
N PRO A 364 -15.83 -7.01 -6.63
CA PRO A 364 -16.18 -7.27 -8.02
C PRO A 364 -17.51 -8.01 -8.04
N GLN A 365 -18.56 -7.43 -8.64
CA GLN A 365 -19.69 -8.23 -9.06
C GLN A 365 -19.25 -8.95 -10.33
N ALA A 366 -18.88 -10.22 -10.19
CA ALA A 366 -18.89 -11.12 -11.33
C ALA A 366 -20.29 -11.03 -11.94
N ALA A 367 -20.38 -10.53 -13.17
CA ALA A 367 -21.60 -10.63 -13.95
C ALA A 367 -21.97 -12.11 -13.98
N ARG A 368 -23.03 -12.49 -13.23
CA ARG A 368 -23.62 -13.81 -13.31
C ARG A 368 -24.18 -13.93 -14.73
N ARG A 369 -23.38 -14.46 -15.66
CA ARG A 369 -23.91 -15.04 -16.89
C ARG A 369 -24.86 -16.16 -16.47
N ARG A 370 -26.16 -15.97 -16.71
CA ARG A 370 -27.13 -17.07 -16.69
C ARG A 370 -26.70 -18.04 -17.80
N PRO A 371 -26.41 -19.32 -17.51
CA PRO A 371 -26.18 -20.30 -18.56
C PRO A 371 -27.55 -20.67 -19.17
N GLY A 372 -27.69 -20.54 -20.49
CA GLY A 372 -28.76 -21.25 -21.21
C GLY A 372 -29.70 -20.46 -22.12
N LEU A 373 -29.22 -19.47 -22.89
CA LEU A 373 -29.92 -19.08 -24.12
C LEU A 373 -28.91 -18.90 -25.27
N PRO A 374 -29.13 -19.54 -26.44
CA PRO A 374 -28.33 -19.27 -27.62
C PRO A 374 -28.66 -17.88 -28.20
N ASP A 375 -27.62 -17.14 -28.56
CA ASP A 375 -27.70 -15.88 -29.30
C ASP A 375 -28.43 -16.09 -30.64
N PRO A 376 -29.49 -15.32 -30.96
CA PRO A 376 -30.00 -15.28 -32.31
C PRO A 376 -29.06 -14.46 -33.20
N ILE A 377 -28.12 -15.18 -33.79
CA ILE A 377 -27.74 -15.12 -35.21
C ILE A 377 -27.99 -13.75 -35.87
N THR A 378 -26.91 -12.98 -35.92
CA THR A 378 -26.22 -12.61 -37.16
C THR A 378 -26.82 -13.21 -38.45
N ARG A 379 -27.97 -12.68 -38.89
CA ARG A 379 -28.41 -12.73 -40.29
C ARG A 379 -29.21 -11.47 -40.59
N ARG A 380 -28.50 -10.42 -41.01
CA ARG A 380 -28.92 -9.53 -42.09
C ARG A 380 -27.90 -8.41 -42.28
N MET A 381 -27.68 -8.09 -43.55
CA MET A 381 -27.04 -6.90 -44.08
C MET A 381 -25.51 -6.83 -43.97
N HIS A 382 -24.85 -7.45 -44.96
CA HIS A 382 -23.99 -6.67 -45.85
C HIS A 382 -24.09 -7.20 -47.28
N HIS A 383 -24.16 -6.26 -48.22
CA HIS A 383 -24.12 -6.37 -49.69
C HIS A 383 -25.43 -6.62 -50.47
N ALA A 384 -26.22 -5.55 -50.55
CA ALA A 384 -26.73 -5.08 -51.84
C ALA A 384 -25.78 -3.99 -52.39
N GLY A 385 -25.54 -4.00 -53.70
CA GLY A 385 -24.71 -3.03 -54.44
C GLY A 385 -23.32 -3.58 -54.77
N GLY A 386 -22.98 -3.95 -56.00
CA GLY A 386 -23.71 -3.84 -57.26
C GLY A 386 -23.12 -4.81 -58.28
N LYS A 387 -24.02 -5.35 -59.10
CA LYS A 387 -23.71 -6.09 -60.32
C LYS A 387 -22.94 -5.18 -61.26
N LEU A 388 -21.75 -5.58 -61.69
CA LEU A 388 -21.23 -5.28 -63.03
C LEU A 388 -20.05 -6.20 -63.32
N ARG A 389 -20.07 -6.74 -64.54
CA ARG A 389 -19.04 -7.56 -65.22
C ARG A 389 -19.09 -9.07 -65.01
N ARG A 390 -20.08 -9.63 -65.71
CA ARG A 390 -19.96 -10.76 -66.65
C ARG A 390 -18.51 -11.16 -67.02
N ALA A 391 -18.33 -12.48 -67.04
CA ALA A 391 -17.69 -13.27 -68.09
C ALA A 391 -16.17 -13.18 -68.30
N ALA A 392 -15.46 -14.20 -67.81
CA ALA A 392 -14.27 -14.87 -68.38
C ALA A 392 -13.62 -15.67 -67.24
N ARG A 393 -13.25 -16.95 -67.29
CA ARG A 393 -13.25 -18.07 -68.24
C ARG A 393 -13.22 -19.31 -67.34
N CYS A 394 -14.03 -20.33 -67.62
CA CYS A 394 -13.60 -21.65 -68.10
C CYS A 394 -12.19 -22.06 -67.60
N ALA A 395 -12.09 -22.98 -66.66
CA ALA A 395 -12.26 -24.44 -66.81
C ALA A 395 -10.89 -25.12 -66.91
N ALA A 396 -10.62 -26.05 -65.99
CA ALA A 396 -9.83 -27.24 -66.30
C ALA A 396 -10.06 -28.30 -65.21
N LEU A 397 -10.84 -29.31 -65.57
CA LEU A 397 -10.66 -30.74 -65.25
C LEU A 397 -10.81 -31.14 -63.76
N GLY A 398 -11.74 -31.98 -63.32
CA GLY A 398 -12.56 -32.96 -64.01
C GLY A 398 -12.67 -34.22 -63.15
N LEU A 399 -13.92 -34.58 -62.78
CA LEU A 399 -14.44 -35.92 -62.52
C LEU A 399 -14.27 -36.63 -61.15
N ASN A 400 -15.43 -36.74 -60.48
CA ASN A 400 -16.22 -37.92 -60.05
C ASN A 400 -15.74 -38.96 -59.01
N ALA A 401 -16.52 -39.00 -57.91
CA ALA A 401 -17.38 -40.09 -57.38
C ALA A 401 -16.81 -41.47 -56.96
N GLY A 402 -17.17 -41.90 -55.74
CA GLY A 402 -17.19 -43.33 -55.33
C GLY A 402 -17.15 -43.58 -53.80
N ASP A 403 -18.27 -44.05 -53.24
CA ASP A 403 -18.50 -44.67 -51.91
C ASP A 403 -17.60 -45.90 -51.59
N PRO A 404 -17.69 -46.62 -50.44
CA PRO A 404 -18.24 -46.34 -49.09
C PRO A 404 -17.27 -46.74 -47.91
N ALA A 405 -17.68 -46.51 -46.66
CA ALA A 405 -17.00 -46.93 -45.40
C ALA A 405 -16.96 -48.48 -45.20
N PRO A 406 -16.06 -49.05 -44.33
CA PRO A 406 -16.43 -49.24 -42.91
C PRO A 406 -15.30 -49.33 -41.84
N ARG A 407 -15.73 -49.02 -40.59
CA ARG A 407 -15.42 -49.58 -39.23
C ARG A 407 -13.98 -49.86 -38.71
N ARG A 408 -13.77 -49.27 -37.51
CA ARG A 408 -13.11 -49.79 -36.27
C ARG A 408 -11.58 -49.99 -36.27
N THR A 409 -10.84 -49.22 -35.46
CA THR A 409 -10.31 -49.63 -34.13
C THR A 409 -9.37 -48.56 -33.54
N SER A 410 -9.06 -48.77 -32.27
CA SER A 410 -8.42 -47.95 -31.25
C SER A 410 -6.99 -47.42 -31.47
N MET A 411 -6.68 -46.42 -30.64
CA MET A 411 -5.41 -46.11 -29.97
C MET A 411 -4.38 -45.20 -30.66
N THR A 412 -4.32 -43.98 -30.09
CA THR A 412 -3.12 -43.22 -29.67
C THR A 412 -2.12 -42.67 -30.71
N ARG A 413 -1.77 -41.41 -30.43
CA ARG A 413 -0.61 -40.58 -30.83
C ARG A 413 -0.75 -39.64 -32.04
N SER A 414 -0.71 -38.35 -31.66
CA SER A 414 0.09 -37.27 -32.25
C SER A 414 -0.11 -36.87 -33.71
N THR A 415 -0.56 -35.62 -33.90
CA THR A 415 0.06 -34.56 -34.72
C THR A 415 -0.80 -33.30 -34.55
N GLN A 416 -0.25 -32.22 -34.01
CA GLN A 416 0.24 -31.06 -34.79
C GLN A 416 -0.76 -30.58 -35.86
N ASN A 417 -1.47 -29.49 -35.54
CA ASN A 417 -1.45 -28.25 -36.31
C ASN A 417 -2.45 -27.25 -35.72
N ALA A 418 -1.96 -26.45 -34.76
CA ALA A 418 -2.63 -25.22 -34.35
C ALA A 418 -2.11 -24.09 -35.24
N THR A 419 -2.87 -23.72 -36.26
CA THR A 419 -2.69 -22.46 -36.99
C THR A 419 -3.08 -21.31 -36.07
N ALA A 420 -2.06 -20.56 -35.65
CA ALA A 420 -2.19 -19.34 -34.88
C ALA A 420 -2.90 -18.25 -35.69
N HIS A 421 -4.06 -17.79 -35.22
CA HIS A 421 -4.58 -16.46 -35.54
C HIS A 421 -4.06 -15.48 -34.49
N ALA A 422 -3.19 -14.57 -34.93
CA ALA A 422 -2.63 -13.50 -34.14
C ALA A 422 -3.72 -12.48 -33.78
N ALA A 423 -4.04 -12.40 -32.49
CA ALA A 423 -4.86 -11.35 -31.91
C ALA A 423 -4.01 -10.08 -31.71
N ALA A 424 -4.56 -8.91 -32.06
CA ALA A 424 -4.02 -7.60 -31.68
C ALA A 424 -3.99 -7.45 -30.14
N PRO A 425 -3.01 -6.72 -29.57
CA PRO A 425 -2.63 -6.87 -28.17
C PRO A 425 -3.64 -6.18 -27.24
N THR A 426 -4.44 -6.98 -26.54
CA THR A 426 -5.09 -6.54 -25.30
C THR A 426 -4.00 -6.13 -24.30
N HIS A 427 -3.96 -4.87 -23.85
CA HIS A 427 -3.08 -4.45 -22.74
C HIS A 427 -3.46 -5.23 -21.49
N ARG A 428 -2.77 -6.34 -21.24
CA ARG A 428 -2.93 -7.15 -20.03
C ARG A 428 -2.16 -6.47 -18.90
N ASN A 429 -2.81 -6.20 -17.78
CA ASN A 429 -2.12 -5.79 -16.56
C ASN A 429 -1.54 -7.04 -15.88
N ALA A 430 -0.31 -6.96 -15.43
CA ALA A 430 0.41 -8.04 -14.77
C ALA A 430 0.83 -7.61 -13.36
N ASP A 431 0.31 -8.31 -12.35
CA ASP A 431 0.75 -8.11 -10.95
C ASP A 431 2.08 -8.84 -10.71
N VAL A 432 3.15 -8.06 -10.59
CA VAL A 432 4.51 -8.55 -10.36
C VAL A 432 4.61 -9.28 -9.02
N GLY A 433 3.87 -8.83 -8.00
CA GLY A 433 3.82 -9.49 -6.70
C GLY A 433 3.23 -10.90 -6.82
N ASP A 434 2.08 -11.03 -7.50
CA ASP A 434 1.42 -12.31 -7.70
C ASP A 434 2.28 -13.28 -8.53
N LEU A 435 2.90 -12.78 -9.59
CA LEU A 435 3.81 -13.56 -10.44
C LEU A 435 4.97 -14.12 -9.61
N LEU A 436 5.63 -13.29 -8.81
CA LEU A 436 6.74 -13.69 -7.94
C LEU A 436 6.31 -14.65 -6.84
N ASP A 437 5.17 -14.38 -6.19
CA ASP A 437 4.75 -15.09 -4.98
C ASP A 437 4.17 -16.47 -5.29
N ASN A 438 3.47 -16.62 -6.42
CA ASN A 438 2.83 -17.87 -6.84
C ASN A 438 3.62 -18.67 -7.89
N GLY A 439 4.62 -18.07 -8.52
CA GLY A 439 5.45 -18.75 -9.51
C GLY A 439 6.55 -19.64 -8.90
N PRO A 440 7.18 -20.52 -9.71
CA PRO A 440 8.27 -21.39 -9.26
C PRO A 440 9.52 -20.58 -8.89
N PHE A 441 10.34 -21.11 -7.97
CA PHE A 441 11.62 -20.53 -7.60
C PHE A 441 12.70 -20.99 -8.58
N THR A 442 13.07 -20.10 -9.51
CA THR A 442 13.98 -20.42 -10.62
C THR A 442 15.45 -20.35 -10.22
N SER A 443 16.32 -21.03 -10.97
CA SER A 443 17.78 -21.02 -10.74
C SER A 443 18.37 -19.61 -10.82
N MET A 444 17.80 -18.74 -11.66
CA MET A 444 18.21 -17.34 -11.75
C MET A 444 17.86 -16.55 -10.47
N GLN A 445 16.67 -16.74 -9.90
CA GLN A 445 16.31 -16.14 -8.62
C GLN A 445 17.17 -16.68 -7.47
N MET A 446 17.45 -17.99 -7.46
CA MET A 446 18.37 -18.60 -6.49
C MET A 446 19.77 -18.00 -6.58
N PHE A 447 20.27 -17.77 -7.80
CA PHE A 447 21.57 -17.16 -8.04
C PHE A 447 21.62 -15.71 -7.52
N VAL A 448 20.57 -14.92 -7.72
CA VAL A 448 20.46 -13.55 -7.16
C VAL A 448 20.45 -13.58 -5.63
N VAL A 449 19.69 -14.48 -5.01
CA VAL A 449 19.66 -14.66 -3.56
C VAL A 449 21.04 -15.08 -3.03
N MET A 450 21.76 -15.94 -3.75
CA MET A 450 23.12 -16.35 -3.38
C MET A 450 24.12 -15.20 -3.44
N LEU A 451 24.04 -14.33 -4.45
CA LEU A 451 24.85 -13.11 -4.52
C LEU A 451 24.55 -12.13 -3.37
N ALA A 452 23.27 -11.94 -3.04
CA ALA A 452 22.86 -11.12 -1.90
C ALA A 452 23.27 -11.74 -0.55
N ALA A 453 23.30 -13.08 -0.45
CA ALA A 453 23.83 -13.76 0.72
C ALA A 453 25.36 -13.58 0.83
N LEU A 454 26.08 -13.66 -0.29
CA LEU A 454 27.53 -13.48 -0.34
C LEU A 454 27.97 -12.08 0.09
N SER A 455 27.21 -11.02 -0.25
CA SER A 455 27.48 -9.67 0.27
C SER A 455 27.34 -9.61 1.80
N ILE A 456 26.37 -10.33 2.39
CA ILE A 456 26.23 -10.41 3.85
C ILE A 456 27.33 -11.27 4.50
N VAL A 457 27.81 -12.31 3.83
CA VAL A 457 28.98 -13.08 4.31
C VAL A 457 30.20 -12.16 4.40
N LEU A 458 30.48 -11.37 3.36
CA LEU A 458 31.60 -10.43 3.37
C LEU A 458 31.41 -9.29 4.38
N ASP A 459 30.18 -8.85 4.59
CA ASP A 459 29.82 -7.89 5.63
C ASP A 459 30.14 -8.43 7.04
N GLY A 460 29.69 -9.65 7.34
CA GLY A 460 29.99 -10.34 8.59
C GLY A 460 31.49 -10.64 8.77
N PHE A 461 32.19 -10.93 7.67
CA PHE A 461 33.63 -11.11 7.66
C PHE A 461 34.35 -9.82 8.07
N ASP A 462 34.04 -8.70 7.41
CA ASP A 462 34.69 -7.41 7.66
C ASP A 462 34.37 -6.84 9.06
N GLY A 463 33.09 -6.91 9.43
CA GLY A 463 32.60 -6.40 10.70
C GLY A 463 33.32 -7.03 11.90
N GLN A 464 33.73 -8.29 11.79
CA GLN A 464 34.44 -9.01 12.85
C GLN A 464 35.96 -9.05 12.67
N LEU A 465 36.49 -8.71 11.49
CA LEU A 465 37.93 -8.71 11.20
C LEU A 465 38.72 -7.83 12.19
N ILE A 466 38.17 -6.69 12.62
CA ILE A 466 38.81 -5.83 13.62
C ILE A 466 38.97 -6.51 14.97
N GLY A 467 38.00 -7.33 15.39
CA GLY A 467 38.04 -8.05 16.67
C GLY A 467 39.28 -8.93 16.78
N PHE A 468 39.67 -9.55 15.67
CA PHE A 468 40.89 -10.35 15.57
C PHE A 468 42.17 -9.53 15.49
N ALA A 469 42.12 -8.32 14.89
CA ALA A 469 43.29 -7.45 14.69
C ALA A 469 43.63 -6.57 15.91
N ILE A 470 42.65 -6.21 16.74
CA ILE A 470 42.79 -5.31 17.90
C ILE A 470 44.01 -5.62 18.77
N PRO A 471 44.26 -6.88 19.20
CA PRO A 471 45.38 -7.18 20.09
C PRO A 471 46.74 -6.82 19.48
N MET A 472 46.90 -7.00 18.16
CA MET A 472 48.13 -6.66 17.44
C MET A 472 48.29 -5.15 17.28
N MET A 473 47.20 -4.43 16.98
CA MET A 473 47.20 -2.97 16.84
C MET A 473 47.49 -2.26 18.16
N ILE A 474 46.89 -2.73 19.26
CA ILE A 474 47.17 -2.26 20.62
C ILE A 474 48.65 -2.45 20.95
N LYS A 475 49.21 -3.61 20.62
CA LYS A 475 50.62 -3.92 20.85
C LYS A 475 51.55 -3.04 20.01
N GLU A 476 51.24 -2.82 18.74
CA GLU A 476 52.05 -2.01 17.83
C GLU A 476 52.08 -0.53 18.24
N TRP A 477 50.94 0.03 18.61
CA TRP A 477 50.83 1.45 18.95
C TRP A 477 51.04 1.77 20.43
N GLY A 478 51.17 0.74 21.28
CA GLY A 478 51.40 0.93 22.73
C GLY A 478 50.27 1.65 23.45
N ILE A 479 49.03 1.55 22.95
CA ILE A 479 47.84 2.23 23.48
C ILE A 479 47.03 1.31 24.41
N THR A 480 46.13 1.88 25.21
CA THR A 480 45.23 1.07 26.06
C THR A 480 44.04 0.53 25.28
N ARG A 481 43.35 -0.48 25.83
CA ARG A 481 42.12 -1.05 25.22
C ARG A 481 41.00 0.02 25.14
N GLU A 482 40.90 0.84 26.18
CA GLU A 482 39.94 1.94 26.28
C GLU A 482 40.19 2.99 25.21
N ALA A 483 41.46 3.30 24.90
CA ALA A 483 41.81 4.24 23.83
C ALA A 483 41.39 3.74 22.44
N PHE A 484 41.25 2.42 22.25
CA PHE A 484 40.77 1.82 21.01
C PHE A 484 39.24 1.68 20.93
N ALA A 485 38.53 1.71 22.07
CA ALA A 485 37.07 1.57 22.11
C ALA A 485 36.30 2.54 21.19
N PRO A 486 36.71 3.82 21.03
CA PRO A 486 36.10 4.72 20.06
C PRO A 486 36.14 4.22 18.62
N ALA A 487 37.19 3.49 18.21
CA ALA A 487 37.29 2.95 16.85
C ALA A 487 36.27 1.83 16.58
N VAL A 488 36.05 0.97 17.58
CA VAL A 488 35.00 -0.05 17.54
C VAL A 488 33.62 0.60 17.54
N ALA A 489 33.39 1.57 18.43
CA ALA A 489 32.12 2.29 18.55
C ALA A 489 31.77 3.05 17.26
N ALA A 490 32.75 3.73 16.65
CA ALA A 490 32.58 4.48 15.41
C ALA A 490 32.07 3.61 14.26
N GLY A 491 32.57 2.37 14.13
CA GLY A 491 32.05 1.41 13.16
C GLY A 491 30.58 1.04 13.40
N LEU A 492 30.17 0.87 14.66
CA LEU A 492 28.79 0.55 15.02
C LEU A 492 27.84 1.75 14.84
N ILE A 493 28.32 2.97 15.10
CA ILE A 493 27.59 4.22 14.81
C ILE A 493 27.42 4.37 13.30
N GLY A 494 28.49 4.18 12.53
CA GLY A 494 28.46 4.15 11.06
C GLY A 494 27.45 3.13 10.54
N MET A 495 27.43 1.92 11.10
CA MET A 495 26.44 0.88 10.77
C MET A 495 25.00 1.31 11.05
N GLY A 496 24.75 2.03 12.15
CA GLY A 496 23.44 2.60 12.45
C GLY A 496 22.98 3.61 11.40
N ILE A 497 23.84 4.59 11.08
CA ILE A 497 23.54 5.65 10.10
C ILE A 497 23.44 5.08 8.67
N GLY A 498 24.31 4.15 8.32
CA GLY A 498 24.33 3.43 7.05
C GLY A 498 23.01 2.71 6.79
N SER A 499 22.47 2.03 7.80
CA SER A 499 21.19 1.34 7.67
C SER A 499 20.01 2.28 7.41
N ALA A 500 20.00 3.47 8.02
CA ALA A 500 18.93 4.46 7.79
C ALA A 500 19.07 5.12 6.41
N SER A 501 20.29 5.52 6.04
CA SER A 501 20.57 6.22 4.78
C SER A 501 20.43 5.31 3.55
N ALA A 502 20.83 4.03 3.66
CA ALA A 502 20.72 3.07 2.57
C ALA A 502 19.27 2.76 2.19
N GLY A 503 18.32 2.79 3.13
CA GLY A 503 16.89 2.66 2.81
C GLY A 503 16.40 3.79 1.90
N LEU A 504 16.69 5.05 2.28
CA LEU A 504 16.37 6.22 1.47
C LEU A 504 17.06 6.18 0.10
N PHE A 505 18.31 5.74 0.06
CA PHE A 505 19.07 5.58 -1.17
C PHE A 505 18.49 4.49 -2.08
N ALA A 506 18.12 3.32 -1.52
CA ALA A 506 17.54 2.20 -2.24
C ALA A 506 16.20 2.54 -2.89
N ASP A 507 15.38 3.36 -2.24
CA ASP A 507 14.11 3.81 -2.80
C ASP A 507 14.29 4.82 -3.94
N ARG A 508 15.35 5.64 -3.89
CA ARG A 508 15.64 6.64 -4.93
C ARG A 508 16.41 6.08 -6.13
N TYR A 509 17.37 5.19 -5.92
CA TYR A 509 18.30 4.72 -6.97
C TYR A 509 18.18 3.23 -7.29
N GLY A 510 17.40 2.47 -6.51
CA GLY A 510 17.23 1.05 -6.71
C GLY A 510 17.99 0.21 -5.70
N ARG A 511 17.52 -1.03 -5.53
CA ARG A 511 17.99 -1.95 -4.49
C ARG A 511 19.33 -2.53 -4.89
N ARG A 512 19.53 -2.75 -6.20
CA ARG A 512 20.81 -3.12 -6.81
C ARG A 512 21.90 -2.09 -6.47
N MET A 513 21.64 -0.81 -6.72
CA MET A 513 22.64 0.24 -6.49
C MET A 513 22.96 0.42 -5.00
N ALA A 514 21.98 0.26 -4.12
CA ALA A 514 22.23 0.31 -2.68
C ALA A 514 23.21 -0.79 -2.21
N VAL A 515 23.01 -2.05 -2.64
CA VAL A 515 23.95 -3.13 -2.31
C VAL A 515 25.35 -2.86 -2.87
N ILE A 516 25.44 -2.46 -4.14
CA ILE A 516 26.73 -2.23 -4.82
C ILE A 516 27.52 -1.12 -4.13
N VAL A 517 26.89 0.05 -3.90
CA VAL A 517 27.55 1.19 -3.25
C VAL A 517 27.98 0.82 -1.84
N SER A 518 27.12 0.14 -1.07
CA SER A 518 27.46 -0.32 0.28
C SER A 518 28.68 -1.24 0.29
N VAL A 519 28.74 -2.20 -0.62
CA VAL A 519 29.86 -3.15 -0.75
C VAL A 519 31.16 -2.45 -1.18
N PHE A 520 31.08 -1.45 -2.07
CA PHE A 520 32.25 -0.65 -2.44
C PHE A 520 32.74 0.24 -1.32
N VAL A 521 31.85 0.96 -0.64
CA VAL A 521 32.19 1.81 0.51
C VAL A 521 32.82 0.96 1.61
N LEU A 522 32.25 -0.21 1.89
CA LEU A 522 32.82 -1.19 2.81
C LEU A 522 34.24 -1.59 2.39
N GLY A 523 34.40 -2.16 1.20
CA GLY A 523 35.69 -2.71 0.77
C GLY A 523 36.80 -1.67 0.63
N THR A 524 36.48 -0.48 0.12
CA THR A 524 37.45 0.61 -0.03
C THR A 524 37.88 1.19 1.31
N ALA A 525 36.93 1.44 2.23
CA ALA A 525 37.25 1.92 3.57
C ALA A 525 38.04 0.87 4.37
N THR A 526 37.70 -0.41 4.25
CA THR A 526 38.46 -1.50 4.85
C THR A 526 39.88 -1.59 4.31
N CYS A 527 40.07 -1.52 2.99
CA CYS A 527 41.43 -1.47 2.43
C CYS A 527 42.21 -0.27 2.97
N ALA A 528 41.55 0.89 3.08
CA ALA A 528 42.19 2.09 3.61
C ALA A 528 42.65 1.94 5.07
N ILE A 529 42.00 1.09 5.89
CA ILE A 529 42.45 0.79 7.27
C ILE A 529 43.86 0.20 7.27
N GLY A 530 44.26 -0.55 6.24
CA GLY A 530 45.61 -1.08 6.11
C GLY A 530 46.70 0.00 6.05
N PHE A 531 46.34 1.23 5.67
CA PHE A 531 47.25 2.39 5.65
C PHE A 531 47.17 3.25 6.92
N ALA A 532 46.31 2.91 7.90
CA ALA A 532 46.08 3.75 9.06
C ALA A 532 47.35 3.87 9.93
N PRO A 533 47.78 5.10 10.27
CA PRO A 533 48.94 5.32 11.15
C PRO A 533 48.58 5.25 12.65
N ASP A 534 47.31 5.43 13.00
CA ASP A 534 46.85 5.54 14.39
C ASP A 534 45.38 5.10 14.56
N ALA A 535 44.95 4.93 15.83
CA ALA A 535 43.61 4.46 16.18
C ALA A 535 42.47 5.45 15.83
N THR A 536 42.73 6.76 15.79
CA THR A 536 41.72 7.75 15.36
C THR A 536 41.47 7.64 13.86
N THR A 537 42.52 7.46 13.05
CA THR A 537 42.36 7.17 11.62
C THR A 537 41.56 5.89 11.40
N VAL A 538 41.81 4.83 12.18
CA VAL A 538 40.99 3.61 12.16
C VAL A 538 39.55 3.92 12.52
N ALA A 539 39.29 4.76 13.53
CA ALA A 539 37.94 5.12 13.93
C ALA A 539 37.16 5.82 12.81
N VAL A 540 37.78 6.78 12.11
CA VAL A 540 37.16 7.48 10.97
C VAL A 540 36.88 6.52 9.82
N LEU A 541 37.86 5.69 9.45
CA LEU A 541 37.68 4.71 8.38
C LEU A 541 36.67 3.63 8.76
N ARG A 542 36.61 3.25 10.04
CA ARG A 542 35.60 2.34 10.57
C ARG A 542 34.21 2.94 10.52
N PHE A 543 34.05 4.22 10.82
CA PHE A 543 32.78 4.91 10.63
C PHE A 543 32.32 4.82 9.16
N ILE A 544 33.22 5.06 8.20
CA ILE A 544 32.92 4.98 6.76
C ILE A 544 32.60 3.53 6.34
N ALA A 545 33.44 2.56 6.73
CA ALA A 545 33.18 1.14 6.48
C ALA A 545 31.83 0.73 7.09
N GLY A 546 31.55 1.20 8.30
CA GLY A 546 30.28 1.05 9.01
C GLY A 546 29.08 1.54 8.19
N LEU A 547 29.18 2.68 7.47
CA LEU A 547 28.11 3.12 6.58
C LEU A 547 27.81 2.08 5.48
N GLY A 548 28.87 1.46 4.95
CA GLY A 548 28.77 0.34 4.01
C GLY A 548 28.09 -0.89 4.61
N ILE A 549 28.59 -1.37 5.76
CA ILE A 549 28.03 -2.49 6.54
C ILE A 549 26.53 -2.27 6.80
N GLY A 550 26.20 -1.08 7.31
CA GLY A 550 24.85 -0.69 7.67
C GLY A 550 23.87 -0.74 6.49
N GLY A 551 24.34 -0.40 5.29
CA GLY A 551 23.49 -0.41 4.10
C GLY A 551 23.39 -1.75 3.38
N ALA A 552 24.42 -2.60 3.48
CA ALA A 552 24.47 -3.88 2.79
C ALA A 552 23.42 -4.86 3.30
N LEU A 553 23.29 -5.03 4.62
CA LEU A 553 22.36 -5.97 5.24
C LEU A 553 20.86 -5.70 4.92
N PRO A 554 20.29 -4.50 5.14
CA PRO A 554 18.87 -4.23 4.82
C PRO A 554 18.59 -4.29 3.32
N SER A 555 19.53 -3.83 2.49
CA SER A 555 19.36 -3.87 1.03
C SER A 555 19.40 -5.30 0.50
N SER A 556 20.34 -6.11 0.98
CA SER A 556 20.49 -7.52 0.56
C SER A 556 19.32 -8.38 1.03
N THR A 557 18.85 -8.19 2.28
CA THR A 557 17.66 -8.90 2.78
C THR A 557 16.38 -8.51 2.03
N THR A 558 16.26 -7.25 1.59
CA THR A 558 15.17 -6.80 0.73
C THR A 558 15.24 -7.46 -0.64
N VAL A 559 16.41 -7.46 -1.29
CA VAL A 559 16.62 -8.18 -2.56
C VAL A 559 16.24 -9.66 -2.42
N THR A 560 16.71 -10.34 -1.36
CA THR A 560 16.32 -11.74 -1.11
C THR A 560 14.80 -11.90 -1.01
N ALA A 561 14.12 -11.00 -0.28
CA ALA A 561 12.67 -11.09 -0.09
C ALA A 561 11.87 -10.86 -1.39
N GLU A 562 12.34 -9.95 -2.26
CA GLU A 562 11.68 -9.59 -3.51
C GLU A 562 11.92 -10.62 -4.63
N PHE A 563 13.04 -11.34 -4.61
CA PHE A 563 13.31 -12.42 -5.57
C PHE A 563 12.80 -13.80 -5.11
N THR A 564 12.43 -13.97 -3.83
CA THR A 564 11.98 -15.25 -3.28
C THR A 564 10.44 -15.36 -3.23
N PRO A 565 9.84 -16.48 -3.69
CA PRO A 565 8.39 -16.71 -3.56
C PRO A 565 7.91 -16.76 -2.12
N ALA A 566 6.64 -16.39 -1.88
CA ALA A 566 6.06 -16.24 -0.55
C ALA A 566 6.24 -17.47 0.37
N ARG A 567 6.14 -18.68 -0.20
CA ARG A 567 6.26 -19.95 0.56
C ARG A 567 7.65 -20.20 1.16
N ARG A 568 8.70 -19.64 0.55
CA ARG A 568 10.11 -19.82 0.97
C ARG A 568 10.76 -18.55 1.49
N ARG A 569 10.11 -17.39 1.33
CA ARG A 569 10.62 -16.06 1.68
C ARG A 569 11.19 -15.99 3.09
N THR A 570 10.43 -16.41 4.11
CA THR A 570 10.89 -16.37 5.50
C THR A 570 12.18 -17.17 5.70
N LEU A 571 12.25 -18.39 5.15
CA LEU A 571 13.43 -19.25 5.27
C LEU A 571 14.64 -18.67 4.53
N ALA A 572 14.43 -18.10 3.33
CA ALA A 572 15.52 -17.46 2.57
C ALA A 572 16.06 -16.22 3.27
N VAL A 573 15.18 -15.36 3.81
CA VAL A 573 15.59 -14.18 4.58
C VAL A 573 16.35 -14.58 5.85
N THR A 574 15.85 -15.56 6.61
CA THR A 574 16.56 -16.09 7.78
C THR A 574 17.93 -16.68 7.41
N ALA A 575 18.01 -17.45 6.33
CA ALA A 575 19.29 -17.98 5.84
C ALA A 575 20.28 -16.86 5.47
N THR A 576 19.77 -15.76 4.91
CA THR A 576 20.60 -14.58 4.58
C THR A 576 21.10 -13.87 5.85
N ILE A 577 20.28 -13.78 6.91
CA ILE A 577 20.71 -13.19 8.19
C ILE A 577 21.79 -14.05 8.87
N VAL A 578 21.66 -15.38 8.81
CA VAL A 578 22.65 -16.34 9.33
C VAL A 578 24.01 -16.24 8.60
N CYS A 579 24.06 -15.59 7.44
CA CYS A 579 25.33 -15.35 6.74
C CYS A 579 26.28 -14.40 7.49
N VAL A 580 25.78 -13.57 8.43
CA VAL A 580 26.65 -12.68 9.25
C VAL A 580 27.59 -13.49 10.15
N PRO A 581 27.12 -14.37 11.05
CA PRO A 581 28.01 -15.20 11.85
C PRO A 581 28.81 -16.18 10.97
N LEU A 582 28.27 -16.65 9.84
CA LEU A 582 29.05 -17.44 8.90
C LEU A 582 30.26 -16.66 8.36
N GLY A 583 30.07 -15.38 8.01
CA GLY A 583 31.15 -14.47 7.63
C GLY A 583 32.19 -14.28 8.73
N GLY A 584 31.75 -14.09 9.98
CA GLY A 584 32.62 -14.01 11.14
C GLY A 584 33.46 -15.27 11.39
N MET A 585 32.85 -16.44 11.20
CA MET A 585 33.56 -17.73 11.26
C MET A 585 34.65 -17.80 10.18
N LEU A 586 34.32 -17.41 8.94
CA LEU A 586 35.30 -17.36 7.85
C LEU A 586 36.40 -16.32 8.11
N ALA A 587 36.07 -15.18 8.72
CA ALA A 587 37.05 -14.17 9.14
C ALA A 587 37.99 -14.71 10.22
N GLY A 588 37.49 -15.50 11.17
CA GLY A 588 38.33 -16.17 12.16
C GLY A 588 39.27 -17.19 11.53
N LEU A 589 38.75 -18.08 10.67
CA LEU A 589 39.57 -19.03 9.92
C LEU A 589 40.64 -18.33 9.07
N PHE A 590 40.26 -17.27 8.37
CA PHE A 590 41.17 -16.42 7.60
C PHE A 590 42.24 -15.77 8.48
N SER A 591 41.82 -15.16 9.59
CA SER A 591 42.69 -14.43 10.51
C SER A 591 43.71 -15.34 11.17
N ALA A 592 43.34 -16.61 11.43
CA ALA A 592 44.24 -17.60 12.01
C ALA A 592 45.46 -17.89 11.13
N TYR A 593 45.35 -17.75 9.80
CA TYR A 593 46.47 -17.92 8.87
C TYR A 593 47.14 -16.60 8.48
N VAL A 594 46.36 -15.53 8.26
CA VAL A 594 46.91 -14.29 7.70
C VAL A 594 47.57 -13.41 8.76
N LEU A 595 46.99 -13.30 9.97
CA LEU A 595 47.55 -12.44 11.01
C LEU A 595 48.97 -12.85 11.43
N PRO A 596 49.29 -14.15 11.66
CA PRO A 596 50.64 -14.54 12.07
C PRO A 596 51.70 -14.35 10.98
N LEU A 597 51.33 -14.53 9.70
CA LEU A 597 52.26 -14.53 8.57
C LEU A 597 52.48 -13.14 7.97
N TYR A 598 51.40 -12.35 7.84
CA TYR A 598 51.39 -11.10 7.08
C TYR A 598 50.96 -9.88 7.92
N GLY A 599 50.54 -10.10 9.17
CA GLY A 599 50.12 -9.04 10.08
C GLY A 599 48.72 -8.48 9.80
N TRP A 600 48.32 -7.50 10.60
CA TRP A 600 46.98 -6.91 10.55
C TRP A 600 46.75 -6.04 9.31
N ARG A 601 47.77 -5.32 8.80
CA ARG A 601 47.63 -4.48 7.61
C ARG A 601 47.27 -5.30 6.36
N ALA A 602 47.98 -6.39 6.12
CA ALA A 602 47.68 -7.31 5.01
C ALA A 602 46.29 -7.94 5.15
N SER A 603 45.87 -8.23 6.39
CA SER A 603 44.53 -8.75 6.66
C SER A 603 43.44 -7.81 6.20
N PHE A 604 43.60 -6.49 6.39
CA PHE A 604 42.64 -5.49 5.89
C PHE A 604 42.73 -5.24 4.39
N PHE A 605 43.92 -5.32 3.77
CA PHE A 605 44.02 -5.23 2.31
C PHE A 605 43.33 -6.40 1.62
N ILE A 606 43.60 -7.62 2.06
CA ILE A 606 42.94 -8.82 1.51
C ILE A 606 41.46 -8.78 1.85
N GLY A 607 41.11 -8.53 3.11
CA GLY A 607 39.73 -8.47 3.59
C GLY A 607 38.87 -7.43 2.87
N GLY A 608 39.42 -6.24 2.58
CA GLY A 608 38.71 -5.19 1.84
C GLY A 608 38.68 -5.40 0.32
N SER A 609 39.68 -6.10 -0.24
CA SER A 609 39.68 -6.43 -1.67
C SER A 609 38.57 -7.40 -2.06
N LEU A 610 38.17 -8.30 -1.15
CA LEU A 610 37.10 -9.27 -1.38
C LEU A 610 35.74 -8.59 -1.66
N PRO A 611 35.24 -7.64 -0.83
CA PRO A 611 34.06 -6.84 -1.17
C PRO A 611 34.22 -6.05 -2.46
N ILE A 612 35.39 -5.47 -2.76
CA ILE A 612 35.60 -4.70 -4.00
C ILE A 612 35.40 -5.60 -5.23
N VAL A 613 36.02 -6.79 -5.24
CA VAL A 613 35.86 -7.78 -6.31
C VAL A 613 34.41 -8.22 -6.43
N LEU A 614 33.74 -8.47 -5.31
CA LEU A 614 32.31 -8.77 -5.31
C LEU A 614 31.50 -7.59 -5.87
N GLY A 615 31.83 -6.34 -5.52
CA GLY A 615 31.18 -5.14 -6.01
C GLY A 615 31.23 -5.05 -7.54
N PHE A 616 32.38 -5.35 -8.16
CA PHE A 616 32.51 -5.46 -9.61
C PHE A 616 31.66 -6.61 -10.20
N ALA A 617 31.66 -7.76 -9.56
CA ALA A 617 30.81 -8.89 -9.98
C ALA A 617 29.31 -8.56 -9.87
N LEU A 618 28.88 -7.89 -8.80
CA LEU A 618 27.50 -7.45 -8.59
C LEU A 618 27.10 -6.38 -9.63
N MET A 619 28.01 -5.46 -9.99
CA MET A 619 27.76 -4.53 -11.09
C MET A 619 27.50 -5.24 -12.41
N ALA A 620 28.20 -6.33 -12.70
CA ALA A 620 28.02 -7.07 -13.95
C ALA A 620 26.76 -7.95 -13.95
N VAL A 621 26.43 -8.59 -12.83
CA VAL A 621 25.47 -9.72 -12.83
C VAL A 621 24.19 -9.46 -12.03
N LEU A 622 24.21 -8.61 -11.00
CA LEU A 622 23.04 -8.39 -10.13
C LEU A 622 21.97 -7.57 -10.88
N PRO A 623 20.77 -8.14 -11.15
CA PRO A 623 19.68 -7.39 -11.75
C PRO A 623 19.03 -6.44 -10.74
N GLU A 624 18.29 -5.46 -11.25
CA GLU A 624 17.46 -4.61 -10.40
C GLU A 624 16.24 -5.37 -9.87
N SER A 625 15.75 -4.96 -8.70
CA SER A 625 14.55 -5.50 -8.10
C SER A 625 13.33 -5.46 -9.05
N PRO A 626 12.60 -6.57 -9.23
CA PRO A 626 11.41 -6.57 -10.08
C PRO A 626 10.33 -5.63 -9.55
N ARG A 627 10.19 -5.52 -8.22
CA ARG A 627 9.22 -4.64 -7.56
C ARG A 627 9.61 -3.17 -7.68
N PHE A 628 10.90 -2.86 -7.62
CA PHE A 628 11.41 -1.51 -7.92
C PHE A 628 11.14 -1.11 -9.37
N LEU A 629 11.45 -1.98 -10.33
CA LEU A 629 11.21 -1.73 -11.75
C LEU A 629 9.71 -1.60 -12.06
N ALA A 630 8.83 -2.31 -11.35
CA ALA A 630 7.38 -2.24 -11.56
C ALA A 630 6.83 -0.83 -11.30
N ARG A 631 7.43 -0.09 -10.35
CA ARG A 631 7.02 1.27 -9.98
C ARG A 631 7.52 2.35 -10.95
N ARG A 632 8.36 1.99 -11.92
CA ARG A 632 9.01 2.92 -12.86
C ARG A 632 8.62 2.60 -14.30
N PRO A 633 7.53 3.19 -14.83
CA PRO A 633 7.03 2.92 -16.16
C PRO A 633 8.09 3.06 -17.26
N GLU A 634 9.02 4.00 -17.09
CA GLU A 634 10.14 4.23 -18.01
C GLU A 634 11.12 3.04 -18.12
N ARG A 635 11.17 2.16 -17.11
CA ARG A 635 12.04 0.97 -17.06
C ARG A 635 11.30 -0.36 -17.27
N TRP A 636 10.03 -0.34 -17.68
CA TRP A 636 9.25 -1.58 -17.86
C TRP A 636 9.82 -2.55 -18.90
N LYS A 637 10.56 -2.06 -19.90
CA LYS A 637 11.28 -2.93 -20.85
C LYS A 637 12.30 -3.83 -20.14
N GLU A 638 13.01 -3.28 -19.15
CA GLU A 638 13.97 -4.03 -18.33
C GLU A 638 13.26 -5.08 -17.47
N LEU A 639 12.10 -4.73 -16.90
CA LEU A 639 11.27 -5.66 -16.14
C LEU A 639 10.74 -6.81 -17.00
N SER A 640 10.29 -6.54 -18.23
CA SER A 640 9.85 -7.58 -19.17
C SER A 640 10.96 -8.58 -19.48
N HIS A 641 12.17 -8.09 -19.75
CA HIS A 641 13.35 -8.94 -19.97
C HIS A 641 13.71 -9.77 -18.73
N LEU A 642 13.63 -9.15 -17.54
CA LEU A 642 13.91 -9.82 -16.28
C LEU A 642 12.90 -10.95 -16.00
N LEU A 643 11.60 -10.70 -16.20
CA LEU A 643 10.55 -11.71 -16.06
C LEU A 643 10.71 -12.84 -17.08
N ALA A 644 11.12 -12.54 -18.32
CA ALA A 644 11.43 -13.56 -19.32
C ALA A 644 12.57 -14.48 -18.87
N ARG A 645 13.65 -13.93 -18.27
CA ARG A 645 14.74 -14.72 -17.67
C ARG A 645 14.30 -15.57 -16.49
N MET A 646 13.24 -15.17 -15.78
CA MET A 646 12.58 -15.98 -14.75
C MET A 646 11.58 -17.01 -15.30
N GLY A 647 11.57 -17.24 -16.63
CA GLY A 647 10.66 -18.19 -17.28
C GLY A 647 9.23 -17.68 -17.42
N ARG A 648 9.01 -16.36 -17.39
CA ARG A 648 7.69 -15.71 -17.41
C ARG A 648 7.64 -14.62 -18.49
N PRO A 649 7.72 -14.99 -19.78
CA PRO A 649 7.69 -14.01 -20.86
C PRO A 649 6.37 -13.24 -20.86
N MET A 650 6.45 -11.92 -21.01
CA MET A 650 5.31 -11.03 -21.02
C MET A 650 5.08 -10.43 -22.41
N PRO A 651 3.83 -10.32 -22.88
CA PRO A 651 3.51 -9.61 -24.11
C PRO A 651 4.00 -8.16 -24.10
N LEU A 652 4.37 -7.63 -25.27
CA LEU A 652 4.69 -6.23 -25.45
C LEU A 652 3.50 -5.33 -25.06
N GLY A 653 3.76 -4.29 -24.26
CA GLY A 653 2.73 -3.33 -23.82
C GLY A 653 1.95 -3.72 -22.57
N VAL A 654 2.36 -4.77 -21.84
CA VAL A 654 1.83 -5.12 -20.52
C VAL A 654 2.14 -4.02 -19.50
N ARG A 655 1.14 -3.59 -18.73
CA ARG A 655 1.35 -2.68 -17.59
C ARG A 655 1.65 -3.52 -16.35
N TYR A 656 2.73 -3.18 -15.65
CA TYR A 656 3.14 -3.87 -14.43
C TYR A 656 2.59 -3.15 -13.18
N THR A 657 2.08 -3.91 -12.23
CA THR A 657 1.62 -3.40 -10.93
C THR A 657 2.21 -4.25 -9.80
N ASP A 658 2.39 -3.68 -8.61
CA ASP A 658 2.66 -4.45 -7.38
C ASP A 658 1.54 -4.16 -6.38
N ALA A 659 0.46 -4.94 -6.46
CA ALA A 659 -0.76 -4.64 -5.71
C ALA A 659 -0.57 -4.83 -4.20
N THR A 660 0.34 -5.73 -3.80
CA THR A 660 0.56 -6.11 -2.39
C THR A 660 1.40 -5.07 -1.67
N GLU A 661 2.50 -4.62 -2.26
CA GLU A 661 3.38 -3.64 -1.62
C GLU A 661 2.78 -2.24 -1.61
N GLN A 662 2.12 -1.85 -2.71
CA GLN A 662 1.33 -0.62 -2.72
C GLN A 662 0.16 -0.68 -1.72
N ALA A 663 -0.43 -1.85 -1.42
CA ALA A 663 -1.45 -1.98 -0.36
C ALA A 663 -0.86 -1.86 1.06
N LEU A 664 0.42 -2.21 1.27
CA LEU A 664 1.15 -2.02 2.52
C LEU A 664 1.57 -0.56 2.71
N GLU A 665 2.05 0.11 1.67
CA GLU A 665 2.36 1.55 1.68
C GLU A 665 1.12 2.41 1.88
N GLN A 666 0.00 2.04 1.26
CA GLN A 666 -1.30 2.70 1.48
C GLN A 666 -1.87 2.47 2.90
N ARG A 667 -1.43 1.42 3.60
CA ARG A 667 -1.71 1.21 5.04
C ARG A 667 -0.75 2.00 5.94
N GLY A 668 0.48 2.23 5.49
CA GLY A 668 1.49 3.07 6.16
C GLY A 668 1.30 4.58 5.96
N ALA A 669 0.60 5.01 4.90
CA ALA A 669 0.29 6.41 4.59
C ALA A 669 -0.85 7.03 5.44
N GLN A 670 -1.05 6.55 6.67
CA GLN A 670 -1.80 7.29 7.69
C GLN A 670 -0.85 8.31 8.34
N PRO A 671 -1.11 9.64 8.30
CA PRO A 671 -0.26 10.65 8.94
C PRO A 671 -0.23 10.61 10.48
N GLN A 672 -0.64 9.51 11.14
CA GLN A 672 -0.83 9.45 12.60
C GLN A 672 -0.36 8.16 13.30
N LEU A 673 0.55 7.36 12.73
CA LEU A 673 1.15 6.24 13.47
C LEU A 673 2.69 6.34 13.51
N GLY A 674 3.22 7.43 14.07
CA GLY A 674 4.63 7.53 14.46
C GLY A 674 5.00 6.59 15.63
N VAL A 675 6.20 6.72 16.20
CA VAL A 675 6.68 5.92 17.36
C VAL A 675 5.65 5.83 18.50
N ARG A 676 4.82 6.86 18.68
CA ARG A 676 3.70 6.90 19.66
C ARG A 676 2.69 5.76 19.50
N ALA A 677 2.50 5.23 18.29
CA ALA A 677 1.62 4.10 18.02
C ALA A 677 2.10 2.79 18.66
N LEU A 678 3.41 2.65 18.89
CA LEU A 678 4.00 1.48 19.57
C LEU A 678 3.61 1.41 21.06
N PHE A 679 3.23 2.55 21.64
CA PHE A 679 2.85 2.69 23.04
C PHE A 679 1.33 2.78 23.25
N ALA A 680 0.55 2.88 22.18
CA ALA A 680 -0.91 2.93 22.25
C ALA A 680 -1.54 1.51 22.30
N LYS A 681 -2.78 1.39 22.78
CA LYS A 681 -3.60 0.15 22.73
C LYS A 681 -2.93 -1.12 23.33
N GLY A 682 -2.23 -0.97 24.45
CA GLY A 682 -1.69 -2.11 25.22
C GLY A 682 -0.46 -2.81 24.62
N TYR A 683 0.25 -2.18 23.68
CA TYR A 683 1.54 -2.66 23.14
C TYR A 683 2.77 -2.11 23.89
N GLY A 684 2.60 -1.14 24.78
CA GLY A 684 3.72 -0.43 25.41
C GLY A 684 4.65 -1.32 26.23
N ALA A 685 4.10 -2.17 27.11
CA ALA A 685 4.89 -3.08 27.92
C ALA A 685 5.67 -4.11 27.07
N ASP A 686 5.01 -4.71 26.07
CA ASP A 686 5.65 -5.65 25.14
C ASP A 686 6.75 -4.97 24.30
N THR A 687 6.53 -3.71 23.90
CA THR A 687 7.51 -2.91 23.14
C THR A 687 8.75 -2.60 23.97
N ILE A 688 8.59 -2.14 25.21
CA ILE A 688 9.72 -1.85 26.10
C ILE A 688 10.49 -3.14 26.39
N ALA A 689 9.78 -4.23 26.70
CA ALA A 689 10.38 -5.52 26.96
C ALA A 689 11.21 -6.03 25.76
N ILE A 690 10.68 -5.96 24.52
CA ILE A 690 11.45 -6.40 23.36
C ILE A 690 12.65 -5.49 23.06
N TRP A 691 12.53 -4.17 23.28
CA TRP A 691 13.64 -3.22 23.10
C TRP A 691 14.77 -3.48 24.08
N VAL A 692 14.44 -3.71 25.36
CA VAL A 692 15.41 -4.09 26.40
C VAL A 692 16.07 -5.42 26.05
N ALA A 693 15.30 -6.42 25.60
CA ALA A 693 15.86 -7.68 25.17
C ALA A 693 16.84 -7.51 23.98
N PHE A 694 16.52 -6.65 23.00
CA PHE A 694 17.40 -6.38 21.86
C PHE A 694 18.68 -5.69 22.33
N PHE A 695 18.56 -4.68 23.20
CA PHE A 695 19.69 -3.98 23.80
C PHE A 695 20.64 -4.95 24.50
N MET A 696 20.12 -5.81 25.38
CA MET A 696 20.94 -6.74 26.15
C MET A 696 21.58 -7.82 25.27
N CYS A 697 20.81 -8.38 24.34
CA CYS A 697 21.31 -9.40 23.42
C CYS A 697 22.38 -8.85 22.48
N LEU A 698 22.17 -7.66 21.87
CA LEU A 698 23.18 -7.04 21.02
C LEU A 698 24.41 -6.58 21.81
N THR A 699 24.26 -6.19 23.08
CA THR A 699 25.41 -5.92 23.96
C THR A 699 26.27 -7.19 24.10
N ALA A 700 25.66 -8.35 24.33
CA ALA A 700 26.37 -9.63 24.43
C ALA A 700 27.10 -9.99 23.12
N VAL A 701 26.38 -9.94 21.99
CA VAL A 701 26.91 -10.34 20.68
C VAL A 701 28.06 -9.46 20.23
N TYR A 702 27.89 -8.14 20.28
CA TYR A 702 28.93 -7.21 19.80
C TYR A 702 30.10 -7.08 20.78
N SER A 703 29.88 -7.35 22.07
CA SER A 703 30.98 -7.54 23.02
C SER A 703 31.83 -8.75 22.61
N ALA A 704 31.20 -9.87 22.25
CA ALA A 704 31.91 -11.06 21.76
C ALA A 704 32.67 -10.77 20.46
N PHE A 705 32.02 -10.15 19.48
CA PHE A 705 32.65 -9.84 18.18
C PHE A 705 33.86 -8.92 18.29
N SER A 706 33.84 -7.97 19.23
CA SER A 706 34.88 -6.94 19.33
C SER A 706 35.99 -7.30 20.32
N TRP A 707 35.65 -7.98 21.41
CA TRP A 707 36.54 -8.09 22.57
C TRP A 707 36.91 -9.52 22.98
N LEU A 708 36.24 -10.55 22.44
CA LEU A 708 36.54 -11.93 22.84
C LEU A 708 37.98 -12.36 22.49
N PRO A 709 38.52 -12.10 21.28
CA PRO A 709 39.92 -12.41 20.99
C PRO A 709 40.89 -11.60 21.88
N THR A 710 40.56 -10.34 22.16
CA THR A 710 41.35 -9.46 23.04
C THR A 710 41.37 -9.94 24.48
N MET A 711 40.24 -10.42 25.01
CA MET A 711 40.13 -11.03 26.33
C MET A 711 41.03 -12.27 26.43
N LEU A 712 40.94 -13.18 25.46
CA LEU A 712 41.76 -14.40 25.47
C LEU A 712 43.26 -14.11 25.33
N THR A 713 43.61 -13.11 24.51
CA THR A 713 45.01 -12.69 24.36
C THR A 713 45.53 -11.98 25.62
N SER A 714 44.66 -11.28 26.37
CA SER A 714 45.05 -10.64 27.64
C SER A 714 45.36 -11.62 28.75
N GLU A 715 44.78 -12.83 28.70
CA GLU A 715 45.13 -13.96 29.56
C GLU A 715 46.38 -14.72 29.06
N SER A 716 47.18 -14.11 28.18
CA SER A 716 48.41 -14.68 27.59
C SER A 716 48.23 -16.01 26.84
N LEU A 717 47.00 -16.32 26.41
CA LEU A 717 46.76 -17.48 25.55
C LEU A 717 47.34 -17.28 24.14
N PRO A 718 47.75 -18.36 23.45
CA PRO A 718 48.24 -18.26 22.08
C PRO A 718 47.21 -17.62 21.14
N GLY A 719 47.67 -16.79 20.20
CA GLY A 719 46.78 -16.09 19.25
C GLY A 719 45.88 -17.03 18.42
N ALA A 720 46.33 -18.26 18.17
CA ALA A 720 45.52 -19.29 17.50
C ALA A 720 44.29 -19.69 18.34
N VAL A 721 44.44 -19.79 19.66
CA VAL A 721 43.34 -20.10 20.60
C VAL A 721 42.37 -18.93 20.68
N ALA A 722 42.89 -17.70 20.77
CA ALA A 722 42.07 -16.48 20.80
C ALA A 722 41.19 -16.34 19.55
N THR A 723 41.75 -16.63 18.37
CA THR A 723 41.02 -16.62 17.09
C THR A 723 40.00 -17.77 17.02
N SER A 724 40.36 -18.94 17.53
CA SER A 724 39.47 -20.10 17.59
C SER A 724 38.25 -19.88 18.49
N GLY A 725 38.39 -19.12 19.58
CA GLY A 725 37.27 -18.81 20.48
C GLY A 725 36.12 -18.08 19.79
N LEU A 726 36.40 -17.01 19.05
CA LEU A 726 35.36 -16.26 18.32
C LEU A 726 34.87 -17.04 17.09
N THR A 727 35.74 -17.84 16.46
CA THR A 727 35.34 -18.76 15.39
C THR A 727 34.31 -19.78 15.88
N ALA A 728 34.56 -20.41 17.04
CA ALA A 728 33.65 -21.35 17.67
C ALA A 728 32.33 -20.68 18.07
N TYR A 729 32.38 -19.48 18.66
CA TYR A 729 31.20 -18.68 18.98
C TYR A 729 30.30 -18.46 17.76
N ASN A 730 30.88 -18.07 16.62
CA ASN A 730 30.14 -17.87 15.37
C ASN A 730 29.57 -19.17 14.78
N LEU A 731 30.35 -20.26 14.78
CA LEU A 731 29.90 -21.57 14.32
C LEU A 731 28.70 -22.07 15.15
N GLY A 732 28.81 -21.97 16.47
CA GLY A 732 27.72 -22.25 17.39
C GLY A 732 26.49 -21.42 17.02
N GLY A 733 26.67 -20.12 16.77
CA GLY A 733 25.59 -19.22 16.41
C GLY A 733 24.84 -19.58 15.13
N VAL A 734 25.54 -20.03 14.09
CA VAL A 734 24.92 -20.55 12.85
C VAL A 734 24.02 -21.74 13.16
N ILE A 735 24.53 -22.72 13.93
CA ILE A 735 23.78 -23.92 14.31
C ILE A 735 22.58 -23.55 15.18
N GLY A 736 22.79 -22.72 16.19
CA GLY A 736 21.78 -22.30 17.16
C GLY A 736 20.63 -21.54 16.53
N ALA A 737 20.91 -20.61 15.61
CA ALA A 737 19.88 -19.86 14.90
C ALA A 737 18.94 -20.78 14.10
N LEU A 738 19.49 -21.77 13.40
CA LEU A 738 18.71 -22.75 12.64
C LEU A 738 17.89 -23.66 13.54
N VAL A 739 18.50 -24.22 14.59
CA VAL A 739 17.83 -25.11 15.55
C VAL A 739 16.70 -24.40 16.28
N CYS A 740 16.94 -23.17 16.76
CA CYS A 740 15.93 -22.39 17.46
C CYS A 740 14.79 -21.96 16.53
N ALA A 741 15.09 -21.58 15.28
CA ALA A 741 14.05 -21.28 14.28
C ALA A 741 13.12 -22.49 14.06
N VAL A 742 13.67 -23.71 13.95
CA VAL A 742 12.87 -24.94 13.85
C VAL A 742 12.07 -25.19 15.13
N ALA A 743 12.69 -25.03 16.31
CA ALA A 743 12.04 -25.22 17.60
C ALA A 743 10.81 -24.31 17.78
N ILE A 744 10.90 -23.04 17.35
CA ILE A 744 9.79 -22.08 17.40
C ILE A 744 8.60 -22.54 16.56
N THR A 745 8.84 -23.16 15.40
CA THR A 745 7.73 -23.67 14.58
C THR A 745 6.96 -24.82 15.22
N ARG A 746 7.59 -25.56 16.16
CA ARG A 746 6.96 -26.68 16.88
C ARG A 746 6.33 -26.23 18.20
N TRP A 747 7.08 -25.52 19.04
CA TRP A 747 6.70 -25.24 20.42
C TRP A 747 6.25 -23.79 20.67
N GLY A 748 6.21 -22.95 19.64
CA GLY A 748 6.02 -21.51 19.81
C GLY A 748 7.29 -20.82 20.31
N SER A 749 7.26 -19.50 20.50
CA SER A 749 8.49 -18.72 20.77
C SER A 749 8.91 -18.62 22.23
N ARG A 750 7.98 -18.72 23.18
CA ARG A 750 8.25 -18.42 24.61
C ARG A 750 9.31 -19.33 25.22
N TRP A 751 9.11 -20.64 25.12
CA TRP A 751 10.00 -21.63 25.73
C TRP A 751 11.36 -21.77 25.02
N PRO A 752 11.43 -21.86 23.67
CA PRO A 752 12.73 -21.91 22.99
C PRO A 752 13.62 -20.69 23.28
N LEU A 753 13.04 -19.48 23.31
CA LEU A 753 13.79 -18.26 23.64
C LEU A 753 14.27 -18.27 25.11
N ALA A 754 13.41 -18.66 26.06
CA ALA A 754 13.77 -18.73 27.47
C ALA A 754 14.89 -19.77 27.71
N ILE A 755 14.80 -20.95 27.09
CA ILE A 755 15.83 -21.99 27.16
C ILE A 755 17.14 -21.50 26.56
N CYS A 756 17.10 -20.78 25.43
CA CYS A 756 18.31 -20.21 24.86
C CYS A 756 18.94 -19.15 25.79
N CYS A 757 18.17 -18.23 26.36
CA CYS A 757 18.75 -17.28 27.32
C CYS A 757 19.31 -17.96 28.58
N ALA A 758 18.62 -18.98 29.11
CA ALA A 758 19.10 -19.76 30.25
C ALA A 758 20.35 -20.59 29.90
N GLY A 759 20.44 -21.12 28.67
CA GLY A 759 21.63 -21.81 28.16
C GLY A 759 22.81 -20.86 27.95
N ALA A 760 22.56 -19.65 27.45
CA ALA A 760 23.59 -18.61 27.33
C ALA A 760 24.12 -18.18 28.71
N LEU A 761 23.20 -18.02 29.67
CA LEU A 761 23.53 -17.77 31.07
C LEU A 761 24.39 -18.91 31.64
N GLY A 762 23.88 -20.14 31.57
CA GLY A 762 24.55 -21.32 32.13
C GLY A 762 25.93 -21.55 31.51
N SER A 763 26.06 -21.40 30.19
CA SER A 763 27.37 -21.52 29.51
C SER A 763 28.38 -20.46 29.98
N ALA A 764 27.97 -19.21 30.17
CA ALA A 764 28.85 -18.16 30.68
C ALA A 764 29.34 -18.46 32.10
N PHE A 765 28.43 -18.88 32.99
CA PHE A 765 28.78 -19.21 34.38
C PHE A 765 29.55 -20.53 34.52
N LEU A 766 29.28 -21.54 33.69
CA LEU A 766 30.07 -22.77 33.66
C LEU A 766 31.51 -22.51 33.22
N MET A 767 31.73 -21.58 32.30
CA MET A 767 33.08 -21.18 31.89
C MET A 767 33.88 -20.51 33.03
N LEU A 768 33.22 -19.92 34.04
CA LEU A 768 33.91 -19.37 35.23
C LEU A 768 34.53 -20.46 36.11
N LEU A 769 34.06 -21.72 35.99
CA LEU A 769 34.61 -22.86 36.73
C LEU A 769 35.86 -23.44 36.07
N LEU A 770 36.18 -22.99 34.85
CA LEU A 770 37.34 -23.46 34.10
C LEU A 770 38.54 -22.54 34.36
N ASP A 771 39.69 -23.15 34.63
CA ASP A 771 40.97 -22.47 34.55
C ASP A 771 41.30 -22.19 33.07
N VAL A 772 41.46 -20.90 32.74
CA VAL A 772 41.65 -20.40 31.36
C VAL A 772 42.92 -20.97 30.72
N HIS A 773 43.99 -21.21 31.50
CA HIS A 773 45.26 -21.72 31.00
C HIS A 773 45.25 -23.23 30.80
N GLN A 774 44.69 -23.97 31.76
CA GLN A 774 44.72 -25.43 31.74
C GLN A 774 43.67 -26.04 30.80
N ASN A 775 42.54 -25.35 30.60
CA ASN A 775 41.37 -25.90 29.91
C ASN A 775 40.97 -25.11 28.66
N SER A 776 41.94 -24.56 27.93
CA SER A 776 41.71 -23.69 26.76
C SER A 776 40.81 -24.32 25.68
N SER A 777 40.89 -25.64 25.44
CA SER A 777 40.01 -26.33 24.50
C SER A 777 38.55 -26.38 24.97
N TRP A 778 38.32 -26.63 26.25
CA TRP A 778 36.98 -26.58 26.86
C TRP A 778 36.41 -25.17 26.89
N LEU A 779 37.26 -24.16 27.04
CA LEU A 779 36.88 -22.76 26.96
C LEU A 779 36.41 -22.39 25.54
N VAL A 780 37.14 -22.80 24.49
CA VAL A 780 36.73 -22.60 23.08
C VAL A 780 35.41 -23.32 22.79
N PHE A 781 35.26 -24.56 23.26
CA PHE A 781 33.98 -25.29 23.17
C PHE A 781 32.85 -24.55 23.89
N GLY A 782 33.12 -24.05 25.10
CA GLY A 782 32.20 -23.23 25.89
C GLY A 782 31.74 -21.98 25.16
N PHE A 783 32.62 -21.27 24.46
CA PHE A 783 32.24 -20.15 23.61
C PHE A 783 31.38 -20.56 22.42
N GLY A 784 31.62 -21.74 21.84
CA GLY A 784 30.74 -22.31 20.82
C GLY A 784 29.32 -22.57 21.35
N VAL A 785 29.21 -23.18 22.53
CA VAL A 785 27.91 -23.39 23.20
C VAL A 785 27.25 -22.05 23.56
N HIS A 786 28.02 -21.09 24.06
CA HIS A 786 27.51 -19.76 24.39
C HIS A 786 27.00 -19.03 23.13
N GLY A 787 27.78 -19.06 22.05
CA GLY A 787 27.40 -18.48 20.76
C GLY A 787 26.18 -19.13 20.13
N LEU A 788 26.01 -20.44 20.29
CA LEU A 788 24.80 -21.18 19.91
C LEU A 788 23.57 -20.56 20.54
N PHE A 789 23.60 -20.29 21.84
CA PHE A 789 22.45 -19.75 22.53
C PHE A 789 22.21 -18.26 22.27
N VAL A 790 23.26 -17.43 22.33
CA VAL A 790 23.12 -15.97 22.19
C VAL A 790 22.68 -15.57 20.78
N ASN A 791 23.33 -16.10 19.74
CA ASN A 791 22.96 -15.78 18.36
C ASN A 791 21.60 -16.39 17.96
N ALA A 792 21.20 -17.51 18.58
CA ALA A 792 19.86 -18.05 18.41
C ALA A 792 18.79 -17.06 18.90
N VAL A 793 18.98 -16.47 20.09
CA VAL A 793 18.10 -15.44 20.63
C VAL A 793 18.07 -14.23 19.69
N GLN A 794 19.24 -13.71 19.31
CA GLN A 794 19.35 -12.55 18.42
C GLN A 794 18.57 -12.76 17.10
N SER A 795 18.79 -13.89 16.44
CA SER A 795 18.21 -14.16 15.12
C SER A 795 16.70 -14.37 15.18
N THR A 796 16.20 -15.05 16.22
CA THR A 796 14.78 -15.40 16.34
C THR A 796 13.92 -14.27 16.93
N MET A 797 14.52 -13.31 17.63
CA MET A 797 13.83 -12.10 18.07
C MET A 797 13.27 -11.25 16.92
N TYR A 798 13.91 -11.25 15.74
CA TYR A 798 13.35 -10.61 14.55
C TYR A 798 11.99 -11.24 14.15
N ALA A 799 11.89 -12.57 14.24
CA ALA A 799 10.62 -13.27 13.98
C ALA A 799 9.58 -12.95 15.06
N LEU A 800 9.99 -12.81 16.32
CA LEU A 800 9.11 -12.39 17.41
C LEU A 800 8.55 -10.98 17.17
N CYS A 801 9.38 -10.00 16.77
CA CYS A 801 8.88 -8.66 16.38
C CYS A 801 7.86 -8.71 15.24
N ALA A 802 8.11 -9.54 14.22
CA ALA A 802 7.19 -9.70 13.11
C ALA A 802 5.83 -10.27 13.53
N TYR A 803 5.79 -11.09 14.59
CA TYR A 803 4.55 -11.61 15.16
C TYR A 803 3.88 -10.62 16.13
N MET A 804 4.67 -10.02 17.03
CA MET A 804 4.21 -9.17 18.12
C MET A 804 3.50 -7.90 17.63
N TYR A 805 4.03 -7.29 16.57
CA TYR A 805 3.48 -6.06 16.00
C TYR A 805 2.47 -6.32 14.89
N ALA A 806 1.33 -5.64 14.97
CA ALA A 806 0.33 -5.63 13.91
C ALA A 806 0.89 -5.00 12.62
N THR A 807 0.40 -5.46 11.47
CA THR A 807 0.95 -5.12 10.14
C THR A 807 1.19 -3.63 9.90
N GLY A 808 0.33 -2.74 10.43
CA GLY A 808 0.47 -1.29 10.26
C GLY A 808 1.59 -0.61 11.08
N VAL A 809 2.06 -1.23 12.17
CA VAL A 809 3.14 -0.69 13.03
C VAL A 809 4.37 -1.60 13.07
N ARG A 810 4.33 -2.74 12.36
CA ARG A 810 5.36 -3.77 12.40
C ARG A 810 6.72 -3.30 11.92
N ALA A 811 6.76 -2.58 10.80
CA ALA A 811 8.00 -2.03 10.27
C ALA A 811 8.64 -1.07 11.28
N THR A 812 7.87 -0.11 11.79
CA THR A 812 8.29 0.86 12.80
C THR A 812 8.73 0.21 14.12
N GLY A 813 7.99 -0.80 14.59
CA GLY A 813 8.29 -1.50 15.84
C GLY A 813 9.55 -2.35 15.74
N THR A 814 9.74 -3.06 14.63
CA THR A 814 10.95 -3.87 14.37
C THR A 814 12.17 -2.98 14.17
N ALA A 815 12.03 -1.89 13.39
CA ALA A 815 13.10 -0.91 13.20
C ALA A 815 13.46 -0.19 14.51
N GLY A 816 12.47 0.15 15.33
CA GLY A 816 12.70 0.75 16.66
C GLY A 816 13.44 -0.19 17.61
N ALA A 817 13.07 -1.48 17.62
CA ALA A 817 13.76 -2.48 18.44
C ALA A 817 15.22 -2.67 18.02
N LEU A 818 15.49 -2.69 16.71
CA LEU A 818 16.85 -2.78 16.18
C LEU A 818 17.67 -1.51 16.46
N ALA A 819 17.08 -0.33 16.29
CA ALA A 819 17.74 0.95 16.58
C ALA A 819 18.12 1.06 18.06
N PHE A 820 17.20 0.69 18.97
CA PHE A 820 17.48 0.64 20.40
C PHE A 820 18.51 -0.44 20.74
N GLY A 821 18.42 -1.62 20.11
CA GLY A 821 19.43 -2.67 20.21
C GLY A 821 20.84 -2.21 19.80
N ARG A 822 20.94 -1.34 18.79
CA ARG A 822 22.21 -0.79 18.32
C ARG A 822 22.90 0.08 19.37
N LEU A 823 22.15 0.75 20.24
CA LEU A 823 22.73 1.47 21.39
C LEU A 823 23.45 0.50 22.34
N GLY A 824 22.92 -0.70 22.55
CA GLY A 824 23.57 -1.76 23.31
C GLY A 824 24.85 -2.26 22.64
N ALA A 825 24.83 -2.43 21.31
CA ALA A 825 26.04 -2.73 20.55
C ALA A 825 27.11 -1.64 20.71
N ILE A 826 26.76 -0.36 20.58
CA ILE A 826 27.70 0.76 20.76
C ILE A 826 28.23 0.78 22.20
N LEU A 827 27.36 0.57 23.19
CA LEU A 827 27.76 0.49 24.59
C LEU A 827 28.75 -0.66 24.85
N SER A 828 28.58 -1.80 24.16
CA SER A 828 29.47 -2.96 24.29
C SER A 828 30.92 -2.65 23.92
N ALA A 829 31.16 -1.68 23.02
CA ALA A 829 32.50 -1.25 22.65
C ALA A 829 33.27 -0.67 23.85
N PHE A 830 32.57 0.08 24.73
CA PHE A 830 33.17 0.69 25.91
C PHE A 830 33.14 -0.23 27.12
N VAL A 831 31.98 -0.84 27.41
CA VAL A 831 31.81 -1.72 28.58
C VAL A 831 32.72 -2.95 28.48
N GLY A 832 32.85 -3.55 27.29
CA GLY A 832 33.74 -4.69 27.09
C GLY A 832 35.20 -4.36 27.42
N ALA A 833 35.72 -3.24 26.91
CA ALA A 833 37.08 -2.78 27.19
C ALA A 833 37.31 -2.56 28.70
N THR A 834 36.43 -1.78 29.34
CA THR A 834 36.55 -1.43 30.76
C THR A 834 36.45 -2.67 31.66
N VAL A 835 35.52 -3.57 31.38
CA VAL A 835 35.33 -4.80 32.19
C VAL A 835 36.53 -5.73 32.07
N ILE A 836 37.13 -5.87 30.89
CA ILE A 836 38.34 -6.67 30.71
C ILE A 836 39.50 -6.06 31.48
N THR A 837 39.66 -4.74 31.47
CA THR A 837 40.75 -4.06 32.18
C THR A 837 40.62 -4.15 33.70
N GLN A 838 39.39 -4.12 34.25
CA GLN A 838 39.17 -4.19 35.70
C GLN A 838 39.07 -5.62 36.24
N GLY A 839 38.43 -6.53 35.50
CA GLY A 839 38.04 -7.85 35.98
C GLY A 839 38.58 -9.03 35.15
N GLY A 840 39.41 -8.78 34.13
CA GLY A 840 40.00 -9.81 33.28
C GLY A 840 38.96 -10.71 32.60
N ALA A 841 39.33 -11.97 32.35
CA ALA A 841 38.42 -12.95 31.77
C ALA A 841 37.18 -13.22 32.62
N GLN A 842 37.32 -13.25 33.94
CA GLN A 842 36.20 -13.51 34.85
C GLN A 842 35.15 -12.40 34.77
N GLY A 843 35.56 -11.14 34.84
CA GLY A 843 34.68 -9.98 34.69
C GLY A 843 33.95 -10.00 33.35
N TYR A 844 34.66 -10.36 32.28
CA TYR A 844 34.08 -10.46 30.94
C TYR A 844 33.02 -11.58 30.83
N LEU A 845 33.28 -12.75 31.41
CA LEU A 845 32.31 -13.86 31.45
C LEU A 845 31.08 -13.51 32.30
N ILE A 846 31.27 -12.83 33.43
CA ILE A 846 30.18 -12.31 34.27
C ILE A 846 29.33 -11.31 33.47
N LEU A 847 29.95 -10.41 32.71
CA LEU A 847 29.24 -9.48 31.82
C LEU A 847 28.35 -10.25 30.82
N LEU A 848 28.90 -11.23 30.11
CA LEU A 848 28.16 -12.04 29.13
C LEU A 848 26.98 -12.79 29.77
N GLY A 849 27.15 -13.37 30.96
CA GLY A 849 26.05 -14.01 31.69
C GLY A 849 24.98 -13.02 32.15
N THR A 850 25.41 -11.90 32.75
CA THR A 850 24.52 -10.91 33.38
C THR A 850 23.61 -10.24 32.36
N VAL A 851 24.12 -9.84 31.19
CA VAL A 851 23.27 -9.27 30.13
C VAL A 851 22.22 -10.27 29.65
N MET A 852 22.54 -11.57 29.63
CA MET A 852 21.59 -12.61 29.25
C MET A 852 20.53 -12.89 30.32
N VAL A 853 20.80 -12.62 31.60
CA VAL A 853 19.76 -12.58 32.66
C VAL A 853 18.72 -11.51 32.35
N PHE A 854 19.17 -10.29 32.05
CA PHE A 854 18.27 -9.18 31.73
C PHE A 854 17.50 -9.44 30.43
N ALA A 855 18.14 -10.05 29.42
CA ALA A 855 17.46 -10.49 28.21
C ALA A 855 16.38 -11.55 28.50
N LEU A 856 16.65 -12.53 29.37
CA LEU A 856 15.68 -13.55 29.80
C LEU A 856 14.47 -12.90 30.49
N ILE A 857 14.72 -12.04 31.49
CA ILE A 857 13.65 -11.35 32.22
C ILE A 857 12.80 -10.54 31.25
N ALA A 858 13.43 -9.75 30.38
CA ALA A 858 12.74 -8.94 29.39
C ALA A 858 11.88 -9.80 28.44
N LEU A 859 12.41 -10.91 27.92
CA LEU A 859 11.66 -11.81 27.05
C LEU A 859 10.51 -12.51 27.77
N LEU A 860 10.64 -12.87 29.04
CA LEU A 860 9.55 -13.46 29.83
C LEU A 860 8.42 -12.48 30.12
N LEU A 861 8.73 -11.18 30.18
CA LEU A 861 7.75 -10.10 30.35
C LEU A 861 6.94 -9.82 29.08
N VAL A 862 7.42 -10.24 27.90
CA VAL A 862 6.67 -10.13 26.65
C VAL A 862 5.43 -11.04 26.72
N ARG A 863 4.24 -10.45 26.57
CA ARG A 863 2.97 -11.18 26.65
C ARG A 863 2.61 -11.86 25.33
N ARG A 864 2.96 -11.23 24.20
CA ARG A 864 2.57 -11.66 22.84
C ARG A 864 3.65 -12.53 22.18
N HIS A 865 3.69 -13.79 22.54
CA HIS A 865 4.56 -14.79 21.90
C HIS A 865 3.86 -15.52 20.75
N ILE A 866 4.67 -15.97 19.77
CA ILE A 866 4.26 -16.92 18.73
C ILE A 866 3.71 -18.18 19.43
N PRO A 867 2.44 -18.59 19.19
CA PRO A 867 1.80 -19.72 19.85
C PRO A 867 2.32 -21.05 19.32
N SER A 868 2.19 -22.10 20.12
CA SER A 868 2.52 -23.47 19.69
C SER A 868 1.46 -23.99 18.71
N ARG A 869 1.87 -24.88 17.79
CA ARG A 869 0.96 -25.50 16.80
C ARG A 869 -0.21 -26.25 17.42
N GLN A 870 -0.11 -26.69 18.67
CA GLN A 870 -1.19 -27.38 19.39
C GLN A 870 -2.32 -26.45 19.86
N ALA A 871 -2.08 -25.12 19.92
CA ALA A 871 -3.10 -24.14 20.33
C ALA A 871 -3.94 -23.59 19.16
N ALA A 872 -3.58 -23.93 17.91
CA ALA A 872 -4.41 -23.62 16.75
C ALA A 872 -5.49 -24.70 16.61
N ALA A 873 -6.59 -24.56 17.35
CA ALA A 873 -7.77 -25.40 17.16
C ALA A 873 -8.20 -25.37 15.68
N PRO A 874 -8.45 -26.52 15.04
CA PRO A 874 -8.98 -26.52 13.69
C PRO A 874 -10.36 -25.85 13.73
N LEU A 875 -10.57 -24.84 12.88
CA LEU A 875 -11.88 -24.27 12.60
C LEU A 875 -12.84 -25.43 12.34
N ARG A 876 -13.81 -25.64 13.24
CA ARG A 876 -14.89 -26.60 13.07
C ARG A 876 -15.56 -26.33 11.72
N THR A 877 -15.36 -27.25 10.79
CA THR A 877 -16.21 -27.41 9.61
C THR A 877 -17.62 -27.66 10.14
N VAL A 878 -18.48 -26.64 10.12
CA VAL A 878 -19.92 -26.82 10.25
C VAL A 878 -20.36 -27.44 8.92
N ALA A 879 -20.20 -28.76 8.83
CA ALA A 879 -20.84 -29.58 7.83
C ALA A 879 -22.31 -29.73 8.22
N ALA A 880 -23.17 -29.57 7.22
CA ALA A 880 -24.61 -29.67 7.31
C ALA A 880 -25.08 -30.98 7.96
N MET A 881 -25.90 -30.85 9.00
CA MET A 881 -26.83 -31.89 9.44
C MET A 881 -28.14 -31.20 9.78
N GLY A 882 -29.17 -31.45 8.96
CA GLY A 882 -30.50 -30.88 9.13
C GLY A 882 -31.43 -31.10 7.95
N ALA A 883 -31.49 -32.33 7.43
CA ALA A 883 -32.58 -32.80 6.59
C ALA A 883 -32.71 -34.33 6.70
N SER A 884 -33.31 -34.81 7.79
CA SER A 884 -34.27 -35.92 7.79
C SER A 884 -34.83 -36.16 9.19
N ARG A 885 -36.16 -36.07 9.28
CA ARG A 885 -37.07 -36.39 10.39
C ARG A 885 -37.27 -35.32 11.45
#